data_AF-A0A4Y9PT21-F1
#
_entry.id   AF-A0A4Y9PT21-F1
#
_cell.length_a   1.000
_cell.length_b   1.000
_cell.length_c   1.000
_cell.angle_alpha   90.00
_cell.angle_beta   90.00
_cell.angle_gamma   90.00
#
_symmetry.space_group_name_H-M   'P 1'
#
loop_
_entity.id
_entity.type
_entity.pdbx_description
1 polymer ?
#
loop_
_entity_poly.entity_id
_entity_poly.type
_entity_poly.pdbx_seq_one_letter_code
_entity_poly.pdbx_strand_id
1 'polypeptide(L)'
;MDVVPRPVRSATGPPTVASLWADVSGRELTDSDLEWPPDVFALAGTVLGRTHAYRFAVSPPPGRQWPPPRLGGWNDVVTDAAEQWCAWTEAPDGPPPALVSETWTTLLAAAGTELDDIADGRAWEVCEALFLLLALSDEACAGVAAALDPERTAGFRFRGRAGELLARTGSLSAVAPFRLRVLPKGRTPPGGISFRSLSRYLCLRGTSVDVAWHKAPARRSGTGQQQANVLLLPWPLRVRQRDFRPLPGSVRRAENEPFGIFEFVPAETFDLDLVERVLVGALDEVDGIDAVVLPESSVPADELEPLEALLARYGVNMLLAGVREPTPPDRLPGNWVHLGVHVGGCWSHYRQNKHHRWFLDESQINQYHLAGALHPSVRWWEAMEVPRRALQFLELSEGLTVVAVVCEDLARLDEVAELIRDVGPSLVVTILLDGPQLASRWTARYASVLADDPGTAVLTLTASGMVERSRPIGAPPSSVVAMWKDPTRGLREISLDPGAHGVVMSVAHTRARRRCADGRTPVDNATGLVVAGVHQVTAVAGDPGRVPGPRGVTGAALTPPELTIVTAWAEAAAEALEHTPDRVAAVLADARPGAPWRRDLGLPEPTAALATALTAVADTVDGGRPDGGTDDAVLAVLQHAPADGDAPVSLATAVLRSALESRRDQRAVRSASRLNGGGVAR
;
A
#
# COMPACT_ATOMS: atom_id res chain seq x y z
N MET A 1 35.16 27.44 36.31
CA MET A 1 35.42 27.96 34.95
C MET A 1 34.31 27.40 34.08
N ASP A 2 33.24 28.19 33.94
CA ASP A 2 32.12 27.86 33.07
C ASP A 2 32.54 28.10 31.63
N VAL A 3 32.68 27.01 30.87
CA VAL A 3 32.87 27.09 29.43
C VAL A 3 31.48 27.20 28.82
N VAL A 4 31.00 28.43 28.70
CA VAL A 4 29.84 28.74 27.85
C VAL A 4 30.28 28.51 26.39
N PRO A 5 29.67 27.59 25.64
CA PRO A 5 29.96 27.43 24.23
C PRO A 5 29.55 28.71 23.50
N ARG A 6 30.50 29.35 22.81
CA ARG A 6 30.20 30.46 21.90
C ARG A 6 29.33 29.91 20.76
N PRO A 7 28.18 30.53 20.43
CA PRO A 7 27.38 30.11 19.29
C PRO A 7 28.17 30.39 18.01
N VAL A 8 28.35 29.36 17.19
CA VAL A 8 28.82 29.50 15.82
C VAL A 8 27.72 30.22 15.06
N ARG A 9 27.91 31.51 14.74
CA ARG A 9 27.02 32.24 13.84
C ARG A 9 27.16 31.63 12.44
N SER A 10 26.16 30.88 11.99
CA SER A 10 25.98 30.60 10.56
C SER A 10 25.71 31.94 9.85
N ALA A 11 26.23 32.10 8.63
CA ALA A 11 26.10 33.31 7.82
C ALA A 11 24.66 33.58 7.31
N THR A 12 23.72 32.69 7.64
CA THR A 12 22.29 32.79 7.32
C THR A 12 21.53 33.16 8.60
N GLY A 13 20.57 34.09 8.50
CA GLY A 13 19.64 34.41 9.59
C GLY A 13 18.87 33.17 10.08
N PRO A 14 18.09 33.31 11.16
CA PRO A 14 17.25 32.21 11.65
C PRO A 14 16.33 31.70 10.53
N PRO A 15 16.09 30.37 10.44
CA PRO A 15 15.24 29.83 9.40
C PRO A 15 13.80 30.35 9.57
N THR A 16 13.21 30.74 8.45
CA THR A 16 11.81 31.17 8.32
C THR A 16 10.99 30.15 7.54
N VAL A 17 9.66 30.32 7.51
CA VAL A 17 8.75 29.50 6.67
C VAL A 17 9.19 29.50 5.21
N ALA A 18 9.46 30.67 4.62
CA ALA A 18 9.90 30.79 3.24
C ALA A 18 11.24 30.09 2.98
N SER A 19 12.22 30.26 3.87
CA SER A 19 13.54 29.64 3.69
C SER A 19 13.50 28.12 3.84
N LEU A 20 12.65 27.60 4.74
CA LEU A 20 12.45 26.16 4.90
C LEU A 20 11.77 25.56 3.67
N TRP A 21 10.74 26.22 3.14
CA TRP A 21 10.10 25.77 1.90
C TRP A 21 11.09 25.75 0.75
N ALA A 22 11.85 26.82 0.54
CA ALA A 22 12.84 26.89 -0.53
C ALA A 22 13.92 25.81 -0.42
N ASP A 23 14.41 25.52 0.78
CA ASP A 23 15.39 24.45 1.02
C ASP A 23 14.81 23.06 0.70
N VAL A 24 13.60 22.78 1.19
CA VAL A 24 12.95 21.48 1.06
C VAL A 24 12.41 21.28 -0.36
N SER A 25 11.61 22.19 -0.89
CA SER A 25 10.96 22.06 -2.21
C SER A 25 11.87 22.42 -3.39
N GLY A 26 12.89 23.25 -3.17
CA GLY A 26 13.71 23.84 -4.23
C GLY A 26 12.98 24.95 -5.01
N ARG A 27 11.88 25.48 -4.48
CA ARG A 27 11.04 26.52 -5.09
C ARG A 27 10.80 27.66 -4.11
N GLU A 28 10.70 28.88 -4.61
CA GLU A 28 10.23 30.00 -3.80
C GLU A 28 8.74 29.81 -3.45
N LEU A 29 8.33 30.28 -2.27
CA LEU A 29 6.95 30.23 -1.85
C LEU A 29 6.13 31.30 -2.59
N THR A 30 5.17 30.88 -3.41
CA THR A 30 4.41 31.78 -4.29
C THR A 30 2.95 31.34 -4.43
N ASP A 31 2.08 32.20 -4.96
CA ASP A 31 0.65 31.87 -5.15
C ASP A 31 0.39 30.62 -6.01
N SER A 32 1.32 30.23 -6.89
CA SER A 32 1.16 28.99 -7.68
C SER A 32 1.20 27.72 -6.82
N ASP A 33 1.79 27.77 -5.63
CA ASP A 33 1.77 26.61 -4.71
C ASP A 33 0.35 26.29 -4.23
N LEU A 34 -0.59 27.26 -4.29
CA LEU A 34 -2.01 27.08 -3.93
C LEU A 34 -2.79 26.29 -4.98
N GLU A 35 -2.28 26.17 -6.21
CA GLU A 35 -2.98 25.52 -7.33
C GLU A 35 -3.09 24.01 -7.16
N TRP A 36 -2.24 23.41 -6.32
CA TRP A 36 -2.20 21.97 -6.11
C TRP A 36 -2.28 21.61 -4.61
N PRO A 37 -3.42 21.10 -4.12
CA PRO A 37 -3.61 20.83 -2.69
C PRO A 37 -2.51 19.97 -2.04
N PRO A 38 -1.97 18.91 -2.68
CA PRO A 38 -0.85 18.16 -2.13
C PRO A 38 0.43 18.98 -1.85
N ASP A 39 0.71 20.03 -2.62
CA ASP A 39 1.89 20.88 -2.40
C ASP A 39 1.68 21.77 -1.17
N VAL A 40 0.47 22.28 -0.97
CA VAL A 40 0.08 22.99 0.26
C VAL A 40 0.16 22.08 1.48
N PHE A 41 -0.27 20.81 1.35
CA PHE A 41 -0.08 19.80 2.40
C PHE A 41 1.40 19.60 2.72
N ALA A 42 2.26 19.51 1.69
CA ALA A 42 3.70 19.36 1.86
C ALA A 42 4.31 20.55 2.62
N LEU A 43 3.95 21.78 2.25
CA LEU A 43 4.39 23.00 2.93
C LEU A 43 3.97 23.01 4.40
N ALA A 44 2.66 22.91 4.65
CA ALA A 44 2.11 22.99 6.00
C ALA A 44 2.67 21.86 6.88
N GLY A 45 2.71 20.64 6.33
CA GLY A 45 3.25 19.46 7.00
C GLY A 45 4.73 19.58 7.34
N THR A 46 5.54 20.13 6.42
CA THR A 46 6.98 20.34 6.64
C THR A 46 7.22 21.33 7.77
N VAL A 47 6.52 22.46 7.78
CA VAL A 47 6.67 23.49 8.83
C VAL A 47 6.20 22.94 10.17
N LEU A 48 5.01 22.33 10.23
CA LEU A 48 4.45 21.78 11.47
C LEU A 48 5.30 20.63 12.02
N GLY A 49 5.82 19.76 11.15
CA GLY A 49 6.70 18.65 11.50
C GLY A 49 8.03 19.14 12.05
N ARG A 50 8.66 20.13 11.39
CA ARG A 50 9.97 20.67 11.77
C ARG A 50 9.94 21.48 13.07
N THR A 51 8.87 22.22 13.32
CA THR A 51 8.69 23.06 14.51
C THR A 51 8.06 22.33 15.70
N HIS A 52 7.58 21.10 15.47
CA HIS A 52 6.73 20.36 16.40
C HIS A 52 5.46 21.12 16.83
N ALA A 53 5.05 22.17 16.10
CA ALA A 53 3.87 22.96 16.40
C ALA A 53 2.58 22.14 16.28
N TYR A 54 2.62 20.96 15.63
CA TYR A 54 1.49 20.02 15.57
C TYR A 54 0.88 19.70 16.94
N ARG A 55 1.66 19.79 18.03
CA ARG A 55 1.16 19.56 19.40
C ARG A 55 0.09 20.57 19.84
N PHE A 56 0.09 21.77 19.27
CA PHE A 56 -0.86 22.80 19.62
C PHE A 56 -2.29 22.50 19.15
N ALA A 57 -2.48 21.52 18.26
CA ALA A 57 -3.80 21.07 17.86
C ALA A 57 -4.62 20.48 19.04
N VAL A 58 -3.95 19.94 20.07
CA VAL A 58 -4.61 19.42 21.30
C VAL A 58 -4.22 20.17 22.56
N SER A 59 -3.17 21.00 22.50
CA SER A 59 -2.68 21.78 23.65
C SER A 59 -2.27 23.18 23.19
N PRO A 60 -3.22 24.01 22.74
CA PRO A 60 -2.92 25.35 22.24
C PRO A 60 -2.31 26.24 23.35
N PRO A 61 -1.54 27.29 23.00
CA PRO A 61 -1.03 28.25 23.96
C PRO A 61 -2.14 28.91 24.80
N PRO A 62 -1.81 29.43 26.00
CA PRO A 62 -2.81 30.05 26.88
C PRO A 62 -3.65 31.12 26.17
N GLY A 63 -4.97 31.02 26.30
CA GLY A 63 -5.93 31.94 25.67
C GLY A 63 -6.21 31.70 24.18
N ARG A 64 -5.52 30.73 23.55
CA ARG A 64 -5.79 30.29 22.18
C ARG A 64 -6.63 29.01 22.19
N GLN A 65 -7.34 28.75 21.09
CA GLN A 65 -8.24 27.61 20.95
C GLN A 65 -8.12 27.00 19.55
N TRP A 66 -8.18 25.68 19.49
CA TRP A 66 -8.23 24.91 18.24
C TRP A 66 -9.29 23.80 18.37
N PRO A 67 -10.13 23.54 17.34
CA PRO A 67 -10.31 24.32 16.11
C PRO A 67 -10.76 25.77 16.35
N PRO A 68 -10.65 26.68 15.36
CA PRO A 68 -10.98 28.08 15.54
C PRO A 68 -12.48 28.26 15.85
N PRO A 69 -12.88 28.82 17.01
CA PRO A 69 -14.31 28.93 17.38
C PRO A 69 -15.15 29.77 16.41
N ARG A 70 -14.48 30.68 15.68
CA ARG A 70 -15.09 31.51 14.62
C ARG A 70 -15.60 30.68 13.43
N LEU A 71 -15.08 29.47 13.24
CA LEU A 71 -15.50 28.53 12.20
C LEU A 71 -16.39 27.46 12.84
N GLY A 72 -17.64 27.83 13.13
CA GLY A 72 -18.66 26.88 13.62
C GLY A 72 -18.89 25.76 12.59
N GLY A 73 -19.20 24.55 13.06
CA GLY A 73 -19.40 23.41 12.16
C GLY A 73 -18.11 22.96 11.45
N TRP A 74 -17.01 22.85 12.22
CA TRP A 74 -15.65 22.59 11.69
C TRP A 74 -15.55 21.52 10.59
N ASN A 75 -16.25 20.39 10.74
CA ASN A 75 -16.24 19.33 9.73
C ASN A 75 -16.85 19.78 8.40
N ASP A 76 -18.02 20.42 8.45
CA ASP A 76 -18.73 20.88 7.26
C ASP A 76 -17.92 21.98 6.58
N VAL A 77 -17.38 22.92 7.35
CA VAL A 77 -16.50 23.99 6.83
C VAL A 77 -15.29 23.43 6.07
N VAL A 78 -14.58 22.46 6.64
CA VAL A 78 -13.41 21.87 5.98
C VAL A 78 -13.83 21.05 4.75
N THR A 79 -14.91 20.29 4.87
CA THR A 79 -15.43 19.41 3.80
C THR A 79 -15.89 20.24 2.60
N ASP A 80 -16.68 21.29 2.83
CA ASP A 80 -17.22 22.18 1.80
C ASP A 80 -16.10 22.97 1.11
N ALA A 81 -15.17 23.55 1.89
CA ALA A 81 -14.06 24.31 1.34
C ALA A 81 -13.11 23.42 0.54
N ALA A 82 -12.85 22.19 0.98
CA ALA A 82 -12.07 21.21 0.24
C ALA A 82 -12.74 20.81 -1.08
N GLU A 83 -14.05 20.58 -1.08
CA GLU A 83 -14.80 20.23 -2.29
C GLU A 83 -14.83 21.38 -3.31
N GLN A 84 -15.03 22.62 -2.83
CA GLN A 84 -14.92 23.83 -3.66
C GLN A 84 -13.50 24.02 -4.22
N TRP A 85 -12.47 23.72 -3.42
CA TRP A 85 -11.08 23.86 -3.85
C TRP A 85 -10.71 22.81 -4.90
N CYS A 86 -11.19 21.57 -4.75
CA CYS A 86 -11.08 20.55 -5.79
C CYS A 86 -11.78 21.02 -7.07
N ALA A 87 -13.02 21.50 -7.01
CA ALA A 87 -13.74 22.00 -8.18
C ALA A 87 -12.99 23.14 -8.88
N TRP A 88 -12.41 24.08 -8.13
CA TRP A 88 -11.59 25.16 -8.66
C TRP A 88 -10.28 24.64 -9.28
N THR A 89 -9.60 23.65 -8.66
CA THR A 89 -8.38 23.02 -9.21
C THR A 89 -8.63 22.34 -10.56
N GLU A 90 -9.82 21.80 -10.76
CA GLU A 90 -10.20 21.16 -12.02
C GLU A 90 -10.41 22.17 -13.15
N ALA A 91 -11.06 23.30 -12.83
CA ALA A 91 -11.36 24.37 -13.76
C ALA A 91 -11.21 25.73 -13.05
N PRO A 92 -9.98 26.27 -13.00
CA PRO A 92 -9.73 27.54 -12.33
C PRO A 92 -10.47 28.67 -13.06
N ASP A 93 -11.55 29.14 -12.45
CA ASP A 93 -12.31 30.32 -12.89
C ASP A 93 -12.55 31.22 -11.68
N GLY A 94 -12.12 32.47 -11.78
CA GLY A 94 -12.12 33.41 -10.65
C GLY A 94 -11.16 33.03 -9.51
N PRO A 95 -11.30 33.69 -8.34
CA PRO A 95 -10.42 33.46 -7.20
C PRO A 95 -10.67 32.08 -6.56
N PRO A 96 -9.66 31.48 -5.88
CA PRO A 96 -9.85 30.28 -5.08
C PRO A 96 -10.88 30.49 -3.97
N PRO A 97 -11.46 29.41 -3.40
CA PRO A 97 -12.44 29.50 -2.32
C PRO A 97 -11.95 30.42 -1.19
N ALA A 98 -12.84 31.28 -0.68
CA ALA A 98 -12.47 32.36 0.23
C ALA A 98 -11.66 31.88 1.45
N LEU A 99 -12.07 30.77 2.08
CA LEU A 99 -11.35 30.23 3.23
C LEU A 99 -9.92 29.80 2.86
N VAL A 100 -9.73 29.20 1.69
CA VAL A 100 -8.42 28.75 1.21
C VAL A 100 -7.54 29.96 0.89
N SER A 101 -8.06 30.93 0.12
CA SER A 101 -7.30 32.12 -0.30
C SER A 101 -6.97 33.08 0.86
N GLU A 102 -7.89 33.31 1.80
CA GLU A 102 -7.65 34.14 3.00
C GLU A 102 -6.59 33.51 3.92
N THR A 103 -6.68 32.19 4.12
CA THR A 103 -5.72 31.45 4.96
C THR A 103 -4.34 31.45 4.31
N TRP A 104 -4.29 31.23 2.99
CA TRP A 104 -3.05 31.30 2.21
C TRP A 104 -2.40 32.68 2.26
N THR A 105 -3.19 33.74 2.07
CA THR A 105 -2.72 35.14 2.16
C THR A 105 -2.10 35.43 3.52
N THR A 106 -2.71 34.92 4.60
CA THR A 106 -2.19 35.06 5.96
C THR A 106 -0.81 34.40 6.10
N LEU A 107 -0.65 33.18 5.56
CA LEU A 107 0.63 32.47 5.59
C LEU A 107 1.71 33.19 4.75
N LEU A 108 1.37 33.63 3.54
CA LEU A 108 2.29 34.34 2.64
C LEU A 108 2.77 35.67 3.25
N ALA A 109 1.86 36.48 3.79
CA ALA A 109 2.21 37.73 4.44
C ALA A 109 3.15 37.52 5.65
N ALA A 110 3.07 36.35 6.28
CA ALA A 110 3.89 35.95 7.41
C ALA A 110 5.01 34.95 7.04
N ALA A 111 5.36 34.80 5.76
CA ALA A 111 6.34 33.80 5.33
C ALA A 111 7.78 34.05 5.87
N GLY A 112 8.04 35.29 6.30
CA GLY A 112 9.27 35.68 7.01
C GLY A 112 9.30 35.32 8.50
N THR A 113 8.24 34.71 9.04
CA THR A 113 8.19 34.30 10.46
C THR A 113 9.25 33.26 10.76
N GLU A 114 10.00 33.45 11.83
CA GLU A 114 11.03 32.53 12.30
C GLU A 114 10.41 31.23 12.82
N LEU A 115 11.05 30.09 12.52
CA LEU A 115 10.56 28.78 12.92
C LEU A 115 10.46 28.63 14.45
N ASP A 116 11.31 29.31 15.22
CA ASP A 116 11.28 29.28 16.69
C ASP A 116 10.04 29.99 17.26
N ASP A 117 9.56 31.06 16.61
CA ASP A 117 8.31 31.73 17.02
C ASP A 117 7.09 30.85 16.79
N ILE A 118 7.11 30.02 15.74
CA ILE A 118 6.10 29.00 15.46
C ILE A 118 6.23 27.86 16.47
N ALA A 119 7.45 27.38 16.71
CA ALA A 119 7.73 26.30 17.66
C ALA A 119 7.27 26.66 19.07
N ASP A 120 7.46 27.91 19.51
CA ASP A 120 7.05 28.40 20.83
C ASP A 120 5.58 28.85 20.89
N GLY A 121 4.88 28.86 19.77
CA GLY A 121 3.48 29.29 19.69
C GLY A 121 3.29 30.81 19.86
N ARG A 122 4.36 31.60 19.71
CA ARG A 122 4.30 33.08 19.71
C ARG A 122 3.60 33.61 18.46
N ALA A 123 3.82 32.95 17.32
CA ALA A 123 3.18 33.26 16.04
C ALA A 123 1.88 32.45 15.84
N TRP A 124 0.92 32.61 16.75
CA TRP A 124 -0.31 31.79 16.74
C TRP A 124 -1.10 31.89 15.43
N GLU A 125 -1.19 33.09 14.86
CA GLU A 125 -1.93 33.31 13.60
C GLU A 125 -1.32 32.48 12.45
N VAL A 126 0.01 32.27 12.45
CA VAL A 126 0.70 31.39 11.50
C VAL A 126 0.42 29.92 11.81
N CYS A 127 0.45 29.52 13.09
CA CYS A 127 0.08 28.16 13.49
C CYS A 127 -1.35 27.80 13.07
N GLU A 128 -2.31 28.70 13.31
CA GLU A 128 -3.72 28.53 12.92
C GLU A 128 -3.86 28.39 11.40
N ALA A 129 -3.15 29.24 10.63
CA ALA A 129 -3.15 29.15 9.17
C ALA A 129 -2.56 27.82 8.66
N LEU A 130 -1.45 27.36 9.24
CA LEU A 130 -0.83 26.07 8.90
C LEU A 130 -1.77 24.90 9.20
N PHE A 131 -2.48 24.92 10.33
CA PHE A 131 -3.45 23.87 10.67
C PHE A 131 -4.65 23.86 9.73
N LEU A 132 -5.19 25.04 9.40
CA LEU A 132 -6.28 25.18 8.43
C LEU A 132 -5.87 24.64 7.06
N LEU A 133 -4.74 25.08 6.53
CA LEU A 133 -4.24 24.64 5.22
C LEU A 133 -3.95 23.13 5.20
N LEU A 134 -3.40 22.57 6.29
CA LEU A 134 -3.19 21.13 6.40
C LEU A 134 -4.52 20.36 6.38
N ALA A 135 -5.53 20.80 7.14
CA ALA A 135 -6.84 20.13 7.18
C ALA A 135 -7.57 20.22 5.85
N LEU A 136 -7.55 21.38 5.19
CA LEU A 136 -8.17 21.62 3.89
C LEU A 136 -7.52 20.80 2.77
N SER A 137 -6.18 20.80 2.71
CA SER A 137 -5.43 20.04 1.70
C SER A 137 -5.53 18.53 1.89
N ASP A 138 -5.53 18.05 3.15
CA ASP A 138 -5.78 16.65 3.47
C ASP A 138 -7.20 16.21 3.06
N GLU A 139 -8.23 17.00 3.38
CA GLU A 139 -9.62 16.71 3.01
C GLU A 139 -9.86 16.79 1.50
N ALA A 140 -9.20 17.72 0.79
CA ALA A 140 -9.25 17.81 -0.67
C ALA A 140 -8.70 16.54 -1.35
N CYS A 141 -7.74 15.87 -0.70
CA CYS A 141 -7.16 14.62 -1.18
C CYS A 141 -7.89 13.36 -0.69
N ALA A 142 -9.05 13.51 -0.02
CA ALA A 142 -9.91 12.38 0.28
C ALA A 142 -10.26 11.61 -1.01
N GLY A 143 -10.20 10.28 -0.96
CA GLY A 143 -10.57 9.41 -2.09
C GLY A 143 -9.50 9.23 -3.17
N VAL A 144 -8.36 9.94 -3.12
CA VAL A 144 -7.30 9.77 -4.14
C VAL A 144 -6.67 8.37 -4.10
N ALA A 145 -6.52 7.78 -2.91
CA ALA A 145 -6.01 6.42 -2.71
C ALA A 145 -6.32 5.88 -1.32
N ALA A 146 -6.34 4.55 -1.18
CA ALA A 146 -6.49 3.78 0.07
C ALA A 146 -7.76 4.04 0.93
N ALA A 147 -8.67 4.92 0.53
CA ALA A 147 -9.88 5.27 1.26
C ALA A 147 -11.12 4.69 0.60
N LEU A 148 -12.09 4.21 1.39
CA LEU A 148 -13.46 4.19 0.92
C LEU A 148 -13.89 5.66 0.82
N ASP A 149 -14.10 6.14 -0.41
CA ASP A 149 -14.31 7.56 -0.66
C ASP A 149 -15.58 8.05 0.08
N PRO A 150 -15.53 9.19 0.81
CA PRO A 150 -16.76 9.95 1.06
C PRO A 150 -17.51 10.20 -0.25
N GLU A 151 -18.84 10.24 -0.23
CA GLU A 151 -19.61 10.67 -1.41
C GLU A 151 -19.23 12.12 -1.74
N ARG A 152 -18.69 12.35 -2.95
CA ARG A 152 -18.29 13.67 -3.46
C ARG A 152 -19.03 13.98 -4.75
N THR A 153 -19.31 15.26 -4.97
CA THR A 153 -19.93 15.76 -6.21
C THR A 153 -18.94 16.51 -7.11
N ALA A 154 -17.69 16.64 -6.67
CA ALA A 154 -16.59 17.24 -7.43
C ALA A 154 -15.25 16.51 -7.19
N GLY A 155 -14.20 16.93 -7.93
CA GLY A 155 -12.84 16.43 -7.76
C GLY A 155 -12.50 15.16 -8.56
N PHE A 156 -13.36 14.73 -9.49
CA PHE A 156 -13.14 13.56 -10.35
C PHE A 156 -11.88 13.68 -11.21
N ARG A 157 -11.69 14.82 -11.90
CA ARG A 157 -10.50 15.12 -12.71
C ARG A 157 -9.28 15.26 -11.81
N PHE A 158 -9.44 15.92 -10.66
CA PHE A 158 -8.35 16.02 -9.67
C PHE A 158 -7.86 14.64 -9.22
N ARG A 159 -8.76 13.73 -8.84
CA ARG A 159 -8.42 12.35 -8.45
C ARG A 159 -7.73 11.58 -9.58
N GLY A 160 -8.21 11.68 -10.81
CA GLY A 160 -7.56 11.07 -11.98
C GLY A 160 -6.13 11.59 -12.22
N ARG A 161 -5.94 12.91 -12.20
CA ARG A 161 -4.62 13.55 -12.33
C ARG A 161 -3.68 13.18 -11.19
N ALA A 162 -4.17 13.20 -9.95
CA ALA A 162 -3.40 12.86 -8.76
C ALA A 162 -3.00 11.38 -8.74
N GLY A 163 -3.89 10.48 -9.15
CA GLY A 163 -3.60 9.06 -9.31
C GLY A 163 -2.51 8.81 -10.36
N GLU A 164 -2.55 9.51 -11.51
CA GLU A 164 -1.51 9.40 -12.52
C GLU A 164 -0.16 9.99 -12.06
N LEU A 165 -0.18 11.14 -11.38
CA LEU A 165 1.04 11.71 -10.78
C LEU A 165 1.68 10.74 -9.77
N LEU A 166 0.86 10.14 -8.91
CA LEU A 166 1.30 9.15 -7.91
C LEU A 166 1.88 7.89 -8.55
N ALA A 167 1.22 7.35 -9.59
CA ALA A 167 1.69 6.17 -10.31
C ALA A 167 3.07 6.40 -10.98
N ARG A 168 3.29 7.61 -11.50
CA ARG A 168 4.52 7.95 -12.25
C ARG A 168 5.69 8.34 -11.35
N THR A 169 5.41 8.99 -10.22
CA THR A 169 6.44 9.65 -9.40
C THR A 169 6.62 9.06 -8.01
N GLY A 170 5.65 8.26 -7.55
CA GLY A 170 5.59 7.82 -6.17
C GLY A 170 5.24 8.95 -5.19
N SER A 171 4.63 10.03 -5.67
CA SER A 171 4.11 11.10 -4.80
C SER A 171 2.87 11.78 -5.40
N LEU A 172 2.02 12.31 -4.51
CA LEU A 172 0.92 13.20 -4.87
C LEU A 172 1.35 14.66 -5.05
N SER A 173 2.54 15.04 -4.59
CA SER A 173 3.06 16.39 -4.71
C SER A 173 3.78 16.58 -6.05
N ALA A 174 3.70 17.78 -6.62
CA ALA A 174 4.49 18.16 -7.78
C ALA A 174 5.96 18.48 -7.40
N VAL A 175 6.29 18.58 -6.11
CA VAL A 175 7.67 18.69 -5.65
C VAL A 175 8.44 17.42 -6.02
N ALA A 176 9.68 17.59 -6.47
CA ALA A 176 10.48 16.47 -6.97
C ALA A 176 10.64 15.36 -5.89
N PRO A 177 10.40 14.07 -6.21
CA PRO A 177 10.41 12.98 -5.22
C PRO A 177 11.73 12.75 -4.48
N PHE A 178 12.86 13.23 -5.03
CA PHE A 178 14.17 13.19 -4.37
C PHE A 178 14.35 14.27 -3.29
N ARG A 179 13.33 15.12 -3.09
CA ARG A 179 13.27 16.15 -2.04
C ARG A 179 12.28 15.78 -0.95
N LEU A 180 11.03 15.50 -1.34
CA LEU A 180 9.96 15.07 -0.42
C LEU A 180 8.92 14.23 -1.17
N ARG A 181 8.11 13.51 -0.41
CA ARG A 181 6.94 12.80 -0.94
C ARG A 181 5.73 13.05 -0.06
N VAL A 182 4.63 13.45 -0.69
CA VAL A 182 3.28 13.33 -0.15
C VAL A 182 2.69 12.01 -0.63
N LEU A 183 2.19 11.20 0.30
CA LEU A 183 1.68 9.86 0.04
C LEU A 183 0.28 9.68 0.62
N PRO A 184 -0.56 8.82 0.03
CA PRO A 184 -1.83 8.44 0.62
C PRO A 184 -1.66 7.74 1.97
N LYS A 185 -2.69 7.82 2.79
CA LYS A 185 -2.77 7.17 4.11
C LYS A 185 -3.98 6.25 4.16
N GLY A 186 -3.73 4.96 4.35
CA GLY A 186 -4.75 3.94 4.56
C GLY A 186 -5.33 3.94 5.98
N ARG A 187 -4.52 4.27 6.99
CA ARG A 187 -4.94 4.26 8.40
C ARG A 187 -4.27 5.34 9.22
N THR A 188 -4.94 5.73 10.30
CA THR A 188 -4.44 6.71 11.27
C THR A 188 -4.13 6.01 12.59
N PRO A 189 -3.06 6.41 13.31
CA PRO A 189 -2.76 5.88 14.65
C PRO A 189 -3.99 5.89 15.58
N PRO A 190 -4.27 4.80 16.31
CA PRO A 190 -5.45 4.73 17.18
C PRO A 190 -5.33 5.59 18.44
N GLY A 191 -4.12 5.97 18.84
CA GLY A 191 -3.86 6.82 20.01
C GLY A 191 -2.49 7.50 19.97
N GLY A 192 -2.30 8.46 20.88
CA GLY A 192 -1.11 9.30 20.95
C GLY A 192 -1.12 10.46 19.95
N ILE A 193 -0.52 11.60 20.33
CA ILE A 193 -0.35 12.72 19.40
C ILE A 193 1.03 12.67 18.76
N SER A 194 1.03 12.59 17.43
CA SER A 194 2.20 12.76 16.57
C SER A 194 1.79 13.53 15.32
N PHE A 195 2.76 13.93 14.49
CA PHE A 195 2.42 14.49 13.19
C PHE A 195 1.53 13.54 12.36
N ARG A 196 1.72 12.23 12.48
CA ARG A 196 0.92 11.20 11.78
C ARG A 196 -0.55 11.21 12.15
N SER A 197 -0.88 11.63 13.37
CA SER A 197 -2.28 11.74 13.81
C SER A 197 -2.93 13.05 13.37
N LEU A 198 -2.19 14.01 12.79
CA LEU A 198 -2.76 15.33 12.46
C LEU A 198 -3.57 15.32 11.16
N SER A 199 -3.28 14.40 10.24
CA SER A 199 -3.94 14.26 8.94
C SER A 199 -4.61 12.90 8.76
N ARG A 200 -5.67 12.82 7.96
CA ARG A 200 -6.51 11.62 7.80
C ARG A 200 -6.17 10.83 6.53
N TYR A 201 -5.85 11.50 5.43
CA TYR A 201 -5.75 10.93 4.09
C TYR A 201 -4.35 11.01 3.50
N LEU A 202 -3.51 11.93 3.99
CA LEU A 202 -2.16 12.14 3.49
C LEU A 202 -1.11 11.94 4.59
N CYS A 203 0.09 11.55 4.19
CA CYS A 203 1.30 11.62 5.01
C CYS A 203 2.46 12.24 4.22
N LEU A 204 3.46 12.72 4.95
CA LEU A 204 4.65 13.37 4.40
C LEU A 204 5.88 12.54 4.75
N ARG A 205 6.74 12.26 3.76
CA ARG A 205 7.98 11.50 3.95
C ARG A 205 9.16 12.13 3.22
N GLY A 206 10.35 11.87 3.78
CA GLY A 206 11.62 12.14 3.16
C GLY A 206 12.00 11.11 2.09
N THR A 207 13.28 11.08 1.75
CA THR A 207 13.76 10.48 0.50
C THR A 207 14.49 9.15 0.70
N SER A 208 14.57 8.68 1.95
CA SER A 208 15.34 7.50 2.37
C SER A 208 14.80 6.18 1.85
N VAL A 209 13.52 6.12 1.49
CA VAL A 209 12.86 4.95 0.90
C VAL A 209 12.12 5.41 -0.35
N ASP A 210 12.43 4.78 -1.48
CA ASP A 210 11.69 5.00 -2.72
C ASP A 210 10.30 4.35 -2.64
N VAL A 211 9.32 4.92 -3.32
CA VAL A 211 7.93 4.47 -3.24
C VAL A 211 7.40 4.24 -4.64
N ALA A 212 6.79 3.09 -4.85
CA ALA A 212 5.95 2.83 -6.01
C ALA A 212 4.55 2.49 -5.51
N TRP A 213 3.57 3.24 -6.00
CA TRP A 213 2.17 3.06 -5.65
C TRP A 213 1.43 2.49 -6.85
N HIS A 214 0.80 1.36 -6.64
CA HIS A 214 0.12 0.61 -7.68
C HIS A 214 -1.34 0.44 -7.35
N LYS A 215 -2.16 0.41 -8.39
CA LYS A 215 -3.58 0.16 -8.27
C LYS A 215 -4.00 -0.89 -9.28
N ALA A 216 -4.62 -1.96 -8.78
CA ALA A 216 -5.09 -3.06 -9.60
C ALA A 216 -6.49 -3.50 -9.14
N PRO A 217 -7.47 -3.58 -10.04
CA PRO A 217 -8.85 -3.91 -9.67
C PRO A 217 -9.05 -5.42 -9.50
N ALA A 218 -8.32 -6.01 -8.55
CA ALA A 218 -8.46 -7.42 -8.19
C ALA A 218 -9.74 -7.60 -7.37
N ARG A 219 -10.74 -8.27 -7.96
CA ARG A 219 -12.01 -8.56 -7.32
C ARG A 219 -12.57 -9.87 -7.84
N ARG A 220 -13.22 -10.62 -6.96
CA ARG A 220 -14.06 -11.75 -7.35
C ARG A 220 -15.45 -11.24 -7.74
N SER A 221 -15.93 -11.61 -8.93
CA SER A 221 -17.27 -11.22 -9.40
C SER A 221 -18.35 -11.83 -8.50
N GLY A 222 -19.27 -11.00 -7.99
CA GLY A 222 -20.39 -11.44 -7.16
C GLY A 222 -20.80 -10.38 -6.13
N THR A 223 -22.11 -10.25 -5.87
CA THR A 223 -22.66 -9.26 -4.96
C THR A 223 -22.32 -9.62 -3.50
N GLY A 224 -21.47 -8.83 -2.85
CA GLY A 224 -21.39 -8.80 -1.38
C GLY A 224 -20.31 -9.62 -0.69
N GLN A 225 -19.20 -9.98 -1.36
CA GLN A 225 -18.12 -10.67 -0.66
C GLN A 225 -17.30 -9.74 0.24
N GLN A 226 -17.69 -9.66 1.51
CA GLN A 226 -16.90 -9.08 2.60
C GLN A 226 -15.78 -10.04 3.07
N GLN A 227 -15.35 -11.00 2.23
CA GLN A 227 -14.41 -12.04 2.62
C GLN A 227 -13.51 -12.44 1.45
N ALA A 228 -12.25 -12.79 1.76
CA ALA A 228 -11.26 -13.32 0.84
C ALA A 228 -10.66 -14.63 1.40
N ASN A 229 -10.50 -15.64 0.55
CA ASN A 229 -9.87 -16.90 0.90
C ASN A 229 -8.41 -16.92 0.43
N VAL A 230 -7.49 -17.07 1.39
CA VAL A 230 -6.05 -17.07 1.15
C VAL A 230 -5.50 -18.47 1.39
N LEU A 231 -4.93 -19.10 0.36
CA LEU A 231 -4.24 -20.38 0.49
C LEU A 231 -2.76 -20.14 0.85
N LEU A 232 -2.38 -20.60 2.04
CA LEU A 232 -1.01 -20.56 2.54
C LEU A 232 -0.31 -21.89 2.23
N LEU A 233 0.77 -21.84 1.45
CA LEU A 233 1.57 -23.01 1.09
C LEU A 233 2.95 -22.89 1.74
N PRO A 234 3.21 -23.57 2.88
CA PRO A 234 4.45 -23.41 3.66
C PRO A 234 5.64 -24.14 3.03
N TRP A 235 5.95 -23.84 1.77
CA TRP A 235 7.01 -24.44 0.97
C TRP A 235 8.39 -23.82 1.27
N PRO A 236 9.50 -24.58 1.22
CA PRO A 236 9.60 -26.04 1.11
C PRO A 236 9.08 -26.78 2.34
N LEU A 237 8.49 -27.95 2.10
CA LEU A 237 7.95 -28.80 3.14
C LEU A 237 9.07 -29.49 3.94
N ARG A 238 10.26 -29.65 3.34
CA ARG A 238 11.43 -30.27 3.96
C ARG A 238 12.68 -29.43 3.72
N VAL A 239 13.37 -29.10 4.81
CA VAL A 239 14.68 -28.43 4.75
C VAL A 239 15.76 -29.27 5.44
N ARG A 240 16.86 -29.49 4.73
CA ARG A 240 18.02 -30.28 5.16
C ARG A 240 19.18 -29.37 5.49
N GLN A 241 20.11 -29.88 6.30
CA GLN A 241 21.32 -29.13 6.65
C GLN A 241 22.15 -28.76 5.43
N ARG A 242 22.25 -29.68 4.44
CA ARG A 242 23.00 -29.48 3.19
C ARG A 242 22.40 -28.45 2.24
N ASP A 243 21.19 -27.97 2.54
CA ASP A 243 20.52 -26.93 1.77
C ASP A 243 21.12 -25.57 2.12
N PHE A 244 21.78 -25.44 3.28
CA PHE A 244 22.62 -24.30 3.63
C PHE A 244 24.06 -24.60 3.23
N ARG A 245 24.67 -23.74 2.42
CA ARG A 245 26.01 -23.97 1.88
C ARG A 245 26.89 -22.75 2.11
N PRO A 246 28.10 -22.90 2.68
CA PRO A 246 29.03 -21.79 2.75
C PRO A 246 29.49 -21.42 1.33
N LEU A 247 29.46 -20.14 0.99
CA LEU A 247 30.01 -19.65 -0.26
C LEU A 247 31.55 -19.86 -0.22
N PRO A 248 32.15 -20.59 -1.17
CA PRO A 248 33.58 -20.90 -1.13
C PRO A 248 34.46 -19.65 -1.02
N GLY A 249 35.42 -19.67 -0.09
CA GLY A 249 36.35 -18.55 0.12
C GLY A 249 35.76 -17.29 0.76
N SER A 250 34.48 -17.31 1.16
CA SER A 250 33.81 -16.15 1.77
C SER A 250 34.22 -15.87 3.21
N VAL A 251 34.73 -16.87 3.93
CA VAL A 251 35.08 -16.73 5.35
C VAL A 251 36.22 -15.73 5.51
N ARG A 252 35.97 -14.68 6.28
CA ARG A 252 36.91 -13.67 6.73
C ARG A 252 37.14 -13.86 8.22
N ARG A 253 38.37 -14.20 8.60
CA ARG A 253 38.78 -14.38 9.99
C ARG A 253 39.26 -13.04 10.55
N ALA A 254 38.32 -12.14 10.84
CA ALA A 254 38.62 -10.97 11.65
C ALA A 254 39.00 -11.42 13.08
N GLU A 255 39.86 -10.66 13.77
CA GLU A 255 40.51 -11.10 15.02
C GLU A 255 39.52 -11.48 16.14
N ASN A 256 38.33 -10.87 16.18
CA ASN A 256 37.35 -11.06 17.26
C ASN A 256 35.99 -11.61 16.82
N GLU A 257 35.67 -11.58 15.52
CA GLU A 257 34.37 -12.04 15.00
C GLU A 257 34.50 -12.54 13.56
N PRO A 258 34.83 -13.83 13.36
CA PRO A 258 34.85 -14.42 12.03
C PRO A 258 33.47 -14.35 11.40
N PHE A 259 33.41 -13.94 10.13
CA PHE A 259 32.17 -13.96 9.36
C PHE A 259 32.36 -14.64 8.01
N GLY A 260 31.28 -15.18 7.46
CA GLY A 260 31.24 -15.82 6.15
C GLY A 260 29.91 -15.53 5.45
N ILE A 261 29.77 -16.02 4.23
CA ILE A 261 28.53 -15.91 3.45
C ILE A 261 27.97 -17.31 3.22
N PHE A 262 26.65 -17.49 3.32
CA PHE A 262 25.98 -18.76 3.02
C PHE A 262 24.88 -18.58 1.96
N GLU A 263 24.61 -19.64 1.22
CA GLU A 263 23.51 -19.75 0.27
C GLU A 263 22.47 -20.74 0.78
N PHE A 264 21.20 -20.49 0.46
CA PHE A 264 20.10 -21.42 0.66
C PHE A 264 19.66 -22.03 -0.67
N VAL A 265 19.96 -23.32 -0.86
CA VAL A 265 19.71 -24.08 -2.08
C VAL A 265 18.98 -25.38 -1.71
N PRO A 266 17.64 -25.33 -1.53
CA PRO A 266 16.86 -26.50 -1.12
C PRO A 266 16.96 -27.59 -2.18
N ALA A 267 17.17 -28.83 -1.72
CA ALA A 267 17.17 -30.01 -2.59
C ALA A 267 15.75 -30.47 -2.98
N GLU A 268 14.73 -30.04 -2.25
CA GLU A 268 13.33 -30.24 -2.62
C GLU A 268 12.99 -29.34 -3.82
N THR A 269 12.53 -29.96 -4.91
CA THR A 269 12.08 -29.24 -6.10
C THR A 269 10.71 -28.60 -5.85
N PHE A 270 10.41 -27.52 -6.56
CA PHE A 270 9.06 -26.97 -6.56
C PHE A 270 8.16 -27.90 -7.40
N ASP A 271 7.07 -28.41 -6.81
CA ASP A 271 6.19 -29.40 -7.45
C ASP A 271 4.83 -28.76 -7.73
N LEU A 272 4.65 -28.30 -8.97
CA LEU A 272 3.41 -27.69 -9.45
C LEU A 272 2.22 -28.65 -9.40
N ASP A 273 2.45 -29.95 -9.61
CA ASP A 273 1.37 -30.94 -9.52
C ASP A 273 0.87 -31.04 -8.07
N LEU A 274 1.76 -30.94 -7.08
CA LEU A 274 1.35 -30.86 -5.68
C LEU A 274 0.59 -29.57 -5.38
N VAL A 275 1.02 -28.43 -5.91
CA VAL A 275 0.28 -27.16 -5.79
C VAL A 275 -1.13 -27.31 -6.34
N GLU A 276 -1.29 -27.90 -7.52
CA GLU A 276 -2.60 -28.14 -8.13
C GLU A 276 -3.47 -29.07 -7.27
N ARG A 277 -2.93 -30.19 -6.78
CA ARG A 277 -3.65 -31.12 -5.90
C ARG A 277 -4.09 -30.48 -4.57
N VAL A 278 -3.27 -29.60 -4.01
CA VAL A 278 -3.62 -28.84 -2.79
C VAL A 278 -4.67 -27.79 -3.11
N LEU A 279 -4.57 -27.11 -4.25
CA LEU A 279 -5.57 -26.14 -4.69
C LEU A 279 -6.94 -26.79 -4.93
N VAL A 280 -6.99 -27.98 -5.53
CA VAL A 280 -8.23 -28.77 -5.66
C VAL A 280 -8.78 -29.13 -4.28
N GLY A 281 -7.95 -29.64 -3.37
CA GLY A 281 -8.39 -29.97 -2.01
C GLY A 281 -8.87 -28.76 -1.21
N ALA A 282 -8.31 -27.57 -1.48
CA ALA A 282 -8.78 -26.32 -0.88
C ALA A 282 -10.17 -25.93 -1.39
N LEU A 283 -10.48 -26.22 -2.66
CA LEU A 283 -11.76 -25.91 -3.28
C LEU A 283 -12.89 -26.88 -2.90
N ASP A 284 -12.57 -27.98 -2.22
CA ASP A 284 -13.57 -28.81 -1.54
C ASP A 284 -14.12 -28.13 -0.28
N GLU A 285 -13.36 -27.21 0.33
CA GLU A 285 -13.72 -26.51 1.56
C GLU A 285 -14.35 -25.13 1.32
N VAL A 286 -13.95 -24.45 0.24
CA VAL A 286 -14.40 -23.10 -0.09
C VAL A 286 -14.72 -22.93 -1.56
N ASP A 287 -15.66 -22.03 -1.88
CA ASP A 287 -16.12 -21.80 -3.26
C ASP A 287 -15.03 -21.29 -4.22
N GLY A 288 -13.92 -20.78 -3.69
CA GLY A 288 -12.82 -20.24 -4.49
C GLY A 288 -11.67 -19.73 -3.63
N ILE A 289 -10.50 -19.61 -4.24
CA ILE A 289 -9.28 -19.06 -3.65
C ILE A 289 -8.96 -17.74 -4.33
N ASP A 290 -8.81 -16.68 -3.54
CA ASP A 290 -8.57 -15.33 -4.05
C ASP A 290 -7.06 -15.03 -4.13
N ALA A 291 -6.29 -15.53 -3.17
CA ALA A 291 -4.85 -15.32 -3.10
C ALA A 291 -4.09 -16.59 -2.70
N VAL A 292 -2.88 -16.76 -3.23
CA VAL A 292 -1.93 -17.78 -2.79
C VAL A 292 -0.68 -17.11 -2.24
N VAL A 293 -0.20 -17.57 -1.08
CA VAL A 293 1.01 -17.05 -0.42
C VAL A 293 2.02 -18.17 -0.21
N LEU A 294 3.27 -17.95 -0.64
CA LEU A 294 4.41 -18.84 -0.42
C LEU A 294 5.56 -18.12 0.32
N PRO A 295 6.28 -18.82 1.22
CA PRO A 295 7.39 -18.28 2.00
C PRO A 295 8.54 -17.71 1.18
N GLU A 296 9.48 -17.06 1.88
CA GLU A 296 10.73 -16.56 1.33
C GLU A 296 11.54 -17.67 0.61
N SER A 297 12.12 -17.33 -0.54
CA SER A 297 12.97 -18.25 -1.33
C SER A 297 12.33 -19.62 -1.62
N SER A 298 11.01 -19.69 -1.76
CA SER A 298 10.26 -20.92 -1.99
C SER A 298 10.21 -21.29 -3.48
N VAL A 299 9.89 -20.33 -4.34
CA VAL A 299 9.65 -20.55 -5.79
C VAL A 299 10.89 -20.18 -6.60
N PRO A 300 11.43 -21.08 -7.44
CA PRO A 300 12.42 -20.72 -8.45
C PRO A 300 11.91 -19.63 -9.39
N ALA A 301 12.75 -18.68 -9.79
CA ALA A 301 12.32 -17.58 -10.66
C ALA A 301 11.72 -18.04 -12.01
N ASP A 302 12.18 -19.16 -12.55
CA ASP A 302 11.70 -19.79 -13.79
C ASP A 302 10.36 -20.54 -13.64
N GLU A 303 9.91 -20.80 -12.41
CA GLU A 303 8.63 -21.48 -12.12
C GLU A 303 7.47 -20.49 -11.87
N LEU A 304 7.73 -19.17 -11.91
CA LEU A 304 6.69 -18.15 -11.67
C LEU A 304 5.59 -18.16 -12.74
N GLU A 305 5.96 -18.10 -14.02
CA GLU A 305 4.99 -18.08 -15.12
C GLU A 305 4.17 -19.40 -15.19
N PRO A 306 4.77 -20.60 -15.06
CA PRO A 306 4.00 -21.84 -14.91
C PRO A 306 3.03 -21.84 -13.72
N LEU A 307 3.45 -21.30 -12.57
CA LEU A 307 2.60 -21.20 -11.38
C LEU A 307 1.43 -20.24 -11.63
N GLU A 308 1.67 -19.05 -12.17
CA GLU A 308 0.62 -18.08 -12.50
C GLU A 308 -0.37 -18.62 -13.54
N ALA A 309 0.12 -19.34 -14.55
CA ALA A 309 -0.71 -20.01 -15.54
C ALA A 309 -1.60 -21.08 -14.87
N LEU A 310 -1.06 -21.88 -13.94
CA LEU A 310 -1.83 -22.82 -13.14
C LEU A 310 -2.91 -22.09 -12.33
N LEU A 311 -2.54 -21.07 -11.56
CA LEU A 311 -3.44 -20.32 -10.68
C LEU A 311 -4.58 -19.63 -11.45
N ALA A 312 -4.30 -19.08 -12.63
CA ALA A 312 -5.30 -18.47 -13.49
C ALA A 312 -6.38 -19.47 -13.95
N ARG A 313 -6.04 -20.76 -14.19
CA ARG A 313 -7.02 -21.81 -14.56
C ARG A 313 -8.08 -22.03 -13.47
N TYR A 314 -7.73 -21.72 -12.22
CA TYR A 314 -8.59 -21.87 -11.05
C TYR A 314 -9.22 -20.54 -10.58
N GLY A 315 -9.00 -19.45 -11.33
CA GLY A 315 -9.58 -18.14 -11.02
C GLY A 315 -8.94 -17.44 -9.81
N VAL A 316 -7.72 -17.80 -9.44
CA VAL A 316 -6.96 -17.11 -8.39
C VAL A 316 -6.50 -15.75 -8.92
N ASN A 317 -6.72 -14.70 -8.13
CA ASN A 317 -6.50 -13.32 -8.56
C ASN A 317 -5.17 -12.73 -8.08
N MET A 318 -4.55 -13.32 -7.05
CA MET A 318 -3.33 -12.79 -6.45
C MET A 318 -2.34 -13.88 -6.08
N LEU A 319 -1.06 -13.60 -6.31
CA LEU A 319 0.07 -14.43 -5.90
C LEU A 319 1.06 -13.59 -5.10
N LEU A 320 1.44 -14.04 -3.90
CA LEU A 320 2.60 -13.55 -3.17
C LEU A 320 3.59 -14.69 -3.00
N ALA A 321 4.72 -14.67 -3.71
CA ALA A 321 5.69 -15.76 -3.68
C ALA A 321 7.09 -15.25 -3.38
N GLY A 322 7.76 -15.80 -2.37
CA GLY A 322 9.19 -15.57 -2.18
C GLY A 322 9.98 -16.26 -3.27
N VAL A 323 10.70 -15.46 -4.05
CA VAL A 323 11.42 -15.92 -5.23
C VAL A 323 12.87 -16.20 -4.90
N ARG A 324 13.35 -17.33 -5.40
CA ARG A 324 14.73 -17.74 -5.32
C ARG A 324 15.40 -17.55 -6.67
N GLU A 325 16.34 -16.63 -6.74
CA GLU A 325 17.23 -16.48 -7.90
C GLU A 325 18.45 -17.41 -7.73
N PRO A 326 18.91 -18.08 -8.80
CA PRO A 326 20.20 -18.77 -8.77
C PRO A 326 21.34 -17.73 -8.67
N THR A 327 22.41 -18.06 -7.94
CA THR A 327 23.59 -17.19 -7.81
C THR A 327 24.27 -16.97 -9.17
N PRO A 328 24.28 -15.73 -9.70
CA PRO A 328 25.01 -15.42 -10.92
C PRO A 328 26.53 -15.46 -10.71
N PRO A 329 27.36 -15.63 -11.75
CA PRO A 329 28.82 -15.67 -11.61
C PRO A 329 29.46 -14.36 -11.11
N ASP A 330 28.81 -13.22 -11.36
CA ASP A 330 29.37 -11.87 -11.23
C ASP A 330 28.75 -11.04 -10.09
N ARG A 331 27.67 -11.52 -9.47
CA ARG A 331 26.96 -10.83 -8.38
C ARG A 331 26.32 -11.81 -7.41
N LEU A 332 25.86 -11.29 -6.26
CA LEU A 332 25.03 -12.07 -5.34
C LEU A 332 23.60 -12.20 -5.93
N PRO A 333 22.82 -13.24 -5.59
CA PRO A 333 21.46 -13.37 -6.08
C PRO A 333 20.53 -12.33 -5.43
N GLY A 334 19.39 -12.06 -6.07
CA GLY A 334 18.31 -11.33 -5.43
C GLY A 334 17.52 -12.21 -4.47
N ASN A 335 17.04 -11.63 -3.38
CA ASN A 335 15.99 -12.19 -2.53
C ASN A 335 14.82 -11.20 -2.50
N TRP A 336 13.66 -11.63 -2.98
CA TRP A 336 12.52 -10.75 -3.20
C TRP A 336 11.21 -11.53 -3.18
N VAL A 337 10.11 -10.80 -2.99
CA VAL A 337 8.74 -11.33 -3.12
C VAL A 337 8.13 -10.84 -4.44
N HIS A 338 7.62 -11.78 -5.21
CA HIS A 338 6.76 -11.55 -6.35
C HIS A 338 5.35 -11.27 -5.86
N LEU A 339 4.79 -10.15 -6.29
CA LEU A 339 3.39 -9.79 -6.14
C LEU A 339 2.77 -9.87 -7.53
N GLY A 340 1.98 -10.90 -7.80
CA GLY A 340 1.21 -11.05 -9.04
C GLY A 340 -0.24 -10.66 -8.79
N VAL A 341 -0.84 -9.88 -9.71
CA VAL A 341 -2.28 -9.61 -9.72
C VAL A 341 -2.86 -9.91 -11.09
N HIS A 342 -3.85 -10.79 -11.14
CA HIS A 342 -4.53 -11.20 -12.37
C HIS A 342 -5.76 -10.32 -12.62
N VAL A 343 -5.76 -9.57 -13.73
CA VAL A 343 -6.84 -8.68 -14.15
C VAL A 343 -7.07 -8.84 -15.65
N GLY A 344 -8.33 -8.99 -16.06
CA GLY A 344 -8.67 -9.02 -17.49
C GLY A 344 -7.96 -10.12 -18.29
N GLY A 345 -7.62 -11.24 -17.65
CA GLY A 345 -6.90 -12.35 -18.27
C GLY A 345 -5.38 -12.17 -18.35
N CYS A 346 -4.82 -11.12 -17.77
CA CYS A 346 -3.38 -10.82 -17.75
C CYS A 346 -2.86 -10.73 -16.31
N TRP A 347 -1.60 -11.12 -16.08
CA TRP A 347 -0.91 -10.88 -14.81
C TRP A 347 -0.11 -9.58 -14.85
N SER A 348 -0.29 -8.75 -13.82
CA SER A 348 0.58 -7.61 -13.51
C SER A 348 1.54 -8.01 -12.40
N HIS A 349 2.83 -7.70 -12.58
CA HIS A 349 3.91 -8.17 -11.71
C HIS A 349 4.56 -7.00 -10.97
N TYR A 350 4.71 -7.14 -9.66
CA TYR A 350 5.43 -6.20 -8.81
C TYR A 350 6.51 -6.95 -8.03
N ARG A 351 7.70 -6.37 -7.98
CA ARG A 351 8.86 -6.93 -7.28
C ARG A 351 9.17 -6.13 -6.04
N GLN A 352 9.12 -6.77 -4.88
CA GLN A 352 9.56 -6.19 -3.63
C GLN A 352 10.84 -6.90 -3.16
N ASN A 353 11.96 -6.20 -3.23
CA ASN A 353 13.23 -6.74 -2.77
C ASN A 353 13.31 -6.76 -1.24
N LYS A 354 14.01 -7.75 -0.70
CA LYS A 354 14.46 -7.77 0.68
C LYS A 354 15.50 -6.67 0.89
N HIS A 355 15.43 -5.95 2.00
CA HIS A 355 16.36 -4.83 2.31
C HIS A 355 17.45 -5.20 3.31
N HIS A 356 17.24 -6.23 4.13
CA HIS A 356 18.18 -6.61 5.18
C HIS A 356 18.62 -8.06 5.06
N ARG A 357 19.92 -8.30 5.03
CA ARG A 357 20.46 -9.67 5.08
C ARG A 357 20.13 -10.31 6.42
N TRP A 358 19.67 -11.54 6.35
CA TRP A 358 19.66 -12.39 7.53
C TRP A 358 21.10 -12.84 7.84
N PHE A 359 21.43 -12.96 9.12
CA PHE A 359 22.64 -13.67 9.54
C PHE A 359 22.28 -14.79 10.51
N LEU A 360 23.09 -15.85 10.48
CA LEU A 360 23.07 -16.98 11.39
C LEU A 360 24.23 -16.87 12.37
N ASP A 361 23.93 -16.84 13.66
CA ASP A 361 24.90 -16.95 14.75
C ASP A 361 24.95 -18.37 15.34
N GLU A 362 25.82 -18.59 16.34
CA GLU A 362 25.95 -19.87 17.04
C GLU A 362 24.60 -20.39 17.57
N SER A 363 23.79 -19.51 18.15
CA SER A 363 22.49 -19.87 18.74
C SER A 363 21.54 -20.39 17.67
N GLN A 364 21.41 -19.67 16.55
CA GLN A 364 20.54 -20.08 15.44
C GLN A 364 21.08 -21.32 14.71
N ILE A 365 22.40 -21.44 14.54
CA ILE A 365 23.03 -22.64 13.96
C ILE A 365 22.72 -23.87 14.80
N ASN A 366 22.80 -23.76 16.13
CA ASN A 366 22.45 -24.83 17.05
C ASN A 366 20.94 -25.12 17.04
N GLN A 367 20.10 -24.08 17.10
CA GLN A 367 18.64 -24.19 17.07
C GLN A 367 18.15 -24.91 15.80
N TYR A 368 18.75 -24.61 14.65
CA TYR A 368 18.38 -25.21 13.37
C TYR A 368 19.20 -26.46 13.04
N HIS A 369 20.08 -26.93 13.93
CA HIS A 369 20.99 -28.05 13.69
C HIS A 369 21.78 -27.93 12.37
N LEU A 370 22.42 -26.77 12.16
CA LEU A 370 23.18 -26.44 10.94
C LEU A 370 24.69 -26.63 11.07
N ALA A 371 25.18 -27.03 12.25
CA ALA A 371 26.61 -27.03 12.59
C ALA A 371 27.52 -27.85 11.65
N GLY A 372 26.99 -28.90 11.00
CA GLY A 372 27.80 -29.66 10.04
C GLY A 372 27.85 -29.07 8.62
N ALA A 373 27.12 -27.99 8.34
CA ALA A 373 27.22 -27.22 7.10
C ALA A 373 27.84 -25.84 7.33
N LEU A 374 27.45 -25.18 8.43
CA LEU A 374 27.90 -23.85 8.81
C LEU A 374 28.54 -23.93 10.20
N HIS A 375 29.82 -23.57 10.32
CA HIS A 375 30.54 -23.68 11.59
C HIS A 375 29.95 -22.69 12.63
N PRO A 376 29.62 -23.11 13.87
CA PRO A 376 28.97 -22.25 14.86
C PRO A 376 29.78 -21.03 15.29
N SER A 377 31.11 -21.09 15.24
CA SER A 377 32.00 -19.97 15.61
C SER A 377 32.16 -18.89 14.53
N VAL A 378 31.39 -18.97 13.44
CA VAL A 378 31.41 -18.01 12.34
C VAL A 378 30.02 -17.40 12.24
N ARG A 379 29.93 -16.07 12.15
CA ARG A 379 28.66 -15.40 11.82
C ARG A 379 28.44 -15.49 10.31
N TRP A 380 27.38 -16.17 9.89
CA TRP A 380 27.11 -16.42 8.47
C TRP A 380 26.05 -15.46 7.95
N TRP A 381 26.41 -14.61 7.00
CA TRP A 381 25.49 -13.70 6.33
C TRP A 381 24.88 -14.37 5.09
N GLU A 382 23.61 -14.11 4.85
CA GLU A 382 22.91 -14.57 3.67
C GLU A 382 23.52 -13.97 2.38
N ALA A 383 23.70 -14.83 1.38
CA ALA A 383 24.11 -14.44 0.04
C ALA A 383 22.95 -13.75 -0.68
N MET A 384 22.88 -12.43 -0.58
CA MET A 384 21.97 -11.62 -1.40
C MET A 384 22.53 -10.22 -1.68
N GLU A 385 22.12 -9.64 -2.81
CA GLU A 385 22.28 -8.20 -3.05
C GLU A 385 21.37 -7.39 -2.13
N VAL A 386 21.87 -6.26 -1.63
CA VAL A 386 21.07 -5.30 -0.84
C VAL A 386 20.82 -4.08 -1.71
N PRO A 387 19.64 -3.98 -2.37
CA PRO A 387 19.33 -2.85 -3.23
C PRO A 387 19.00 -1.59 -2.42
N ARG A 388 18.85 -0.46 -3.12
CA ARG A 388 18.23 0.74 -2.53
C ARG A 388 16.84 0.39 -1.98
N ARG A 389 16.53 0.93 -0.80
CA ARG A 389 15.25 0.68 -0.14
C ARG A 389 14.12 1.26 -0.96
N ALA A 390 13.15 0.41 -1.28
CA ALA A 390 11.93 0.78 -1.96
C ALA A 390 10.78 -0.06 -1.43
N LEU A 391 9.57 0.53 -1.33
CA LEU A 391 8.34 -0.17 -1.02
C LEU A 391 7.35 -0.13 -2.18
N GLN A 392 6.78 -1.30 -2.48
CA GLN A 392 5.64 -1.45 -3.37
C GLN A 392 4.35 -1.41 -2.53
N PHE A 393 3.53 -0.37 -2.71
CA PHE A 393 2.18 -0.32 -2.17
C PHE A 393 1.21 -0.78 -3.26
N LEU A 394 0.44 -1.82 -2.97
CA LEU A 394 -0.56 -2.35 -3.89
C LEU A 394 -1.95 -2.08 -3.34
N GLU A 395 -2.65 -1.14 -3.97
CA GLU A 395 -4.05 -0.87 -3.73
C GLU A 395 -4.93 -1.79 -4.59
N LEU A 396 -5.77 -2.56 -3.92
CA LEU A 396 -6.78 -3.42 -4.50
C LEU A 396 -8.17 -2.81 -4.31
N SER A 397 -9.15 -3.35 -5.01
CA SER A 397 -10.56 -2.93 -4.89
C SER A 397 -11.01 -2.87 -3.42
N GLU A 398 -12.00 -2.01 -3.13
CA GLU A 398 -12.57 -1.81 -1.78
C GLU A 398 -11.62 -1.16 -0.74
N GLY A 399 -10.61 -0.42 -1.21
CA GLY A 399 -9.71 0.35 -0.35
C GLY A 399 -8.72 -0.52 0.43
N LEU A 400 -8.45 -1.74 -0.05
CA LEU A 400 -7.47 -2.63 0.54
C LEU A 400 -6.07 -2.25 0.05
N THR A 401 -5.18 -1.84 0.95
CA THR A 401 -3.76 -1.61 0.63
C THR A 401 -2.90 -2.72 1.21
N VAL A 402 -2.12 -3.38 0.37
CA VAL A 402 -1.21 -4.48 0.73
C VAL A 402 0.23 -4.04 0.53
N VAL A 403 1.08 -4.38 1.50
CA VAL A 403 2.54 -4.28 1.41
C VAL A 403 3.12 -5.65 1.76
N ALA A 404 4.17 -6.07 1.05
CA ALA A 404 4.94 -7.25 1.43
C ALA A 404 6.33 -6.84 1.93
N VAL A 405 6.87 -7.60 2.89
CA VAL A 405 8.26 -7.46 3.37
C VAL A 405 8.86 -8.85 3.56
N VAL A 406 10.19 -8.97 3.57
CA VAL A 406 10.85 -10.27 3.59
C VAL A 406 11.67 -10.45 4.87
N CYS A 407 11.25 -11.40 5.69
CA CYS A 407 11.93 -11.85 6.91
C CYS A 407 12.50 -10.72 7.78
N GLU A 408 13.83 -10.52 7.75
CA GLU A 408 14.55 -9.55 8.56
C GLU A 408 14.03 -8.12 8.40
N ASP A 409 13.40 -7.77 7.27
CA ASP A 409 12.79 -6.45 7.05
C ASP A 409 11.69 -6.14 8.07
N LEU A 410 10.94 -7.14 8.55
CA LEU A 410 9.95 -6.94 9.62
C LEU A 410 10.64 -6.60 10.96
N ALA A 411 11.85 -7.11 11.20
CA ALA A 411 12.56 -6.93 12.47
C ALA A 411 13.24 -5.56 12.62
N ARG A 412 13.32 -4.77 11.54
CA ARG A 412 14.02 -3.48 11.55
C ARG A 412 13.04 -2.34 11.78
N LEU A 413 13.27 -1.58 12.85
CA LEU A 413 12.57 -0.32 13.12
C LEU A 413 13.31 0.83 12.45
N ASP A 414 13.43 0.75 11.12
CA ASP A 414 14.11 1.74 10.29
C ASP A 414 13.08 2.58 9.49
N GLU A 415 13.57 3.32 8.50
CA GLU A 415 12.75 4.20 7.67
C GLU A 415 11.69 3.45 6.84
N VAL A 416 11.86 2.13 6.59
CA VAL A 416 10.85 1.29 5.93
C VAL A 416 9.69 1.04 6.89
N ALA A 417 9.99 0.65 8.14
CA ALA A 417 8.96 0.47 9.16
C ALA A 417 8.23 1.78 9.49
N GLU A 418 8.95 2.91 9.53
CA GLU A 418 8.32 4.23 9.68
C GLU A 418 7.36 4.54 8.53
N LEU A 419 7.77 4.33 7.28
CA LEU A 419 6.94 4.57 6.10
C LEU A 419 5.68 3.69 6.13
N ILE A 420 5.79 2.42 6.51
CA ILE A 420 4.62 1.54 6.68
C ILE A 420 3.68 2.11 7.76
N ARG A 421 4.21 2.65 8.86
CA ARG A 421 3.38 3.23 9.93
C ARG A 421 2.79 4.60 9.57
N ASP A 422 3.45 5.36 8.70
CA ASP A 422 2.97 6.64 8.17
C ASP A 422 1.79 6.46 7.20
N VAL A 423 1.89 5.48 6.30
CA VAL A 423 0.83 5.13 5.34
C VAL A 423 -0.28 4.34 6.03
N GLY A 424 0.09 3.36 6.87
CA GLY A 424 -0.86 2.44 7.49
C GLY A 424 -1.64 1.59 6.50
N PRO A 425 -0.98 0.70 5.75
CA PRO A 425 -1.67 -0.22 4.84
C PRO A 425 -2.63 -1.13 5.62
N SER A 426 -3.61 -1.68 4.91
CA SER A 426 -4.60 -2.59 5.48
C SER A 426 -3.97 -3.92 5.91
N LEU A 427 -3.03 -4.42 5.11
CA LEU A 427 -2.32 -5.69 5.33
C LEU A 427 -0.82 -5.54 5.05
N VAL A 428 0.00 -6.07 5.95
CA VAL A 428 1.41 -6.39 5.69
C VAL A 428 1.57 -7.91 5.66
N VAL A 429 2.11 -8.44 4.56
CA VAL A 429 2.48 -9.85 4.43
C VAL A 429 3.98 -9.97 4.58
N THR A 430 4.45 -10.65 5.63
CA THR A 430 5.86 -10.99 5.81
C THR A 430 6.06 -12.45 5.44
N ILE A 431 6.89 -12.70 4.43
CA ILE A 431 7.29 -14.06 4.07
C ILE A 431 8.68 -14.35 4.65
N LEU A 432 8.89 -15.57 5.16
CA LEU A 432 10.07 -15.88 5.97
C LEU A 432 10.71 -17.22 5.60
N LEU A 433 12.03 -17.26 5.73
CA LEU A 433 12.85 -18.45 5.87
C LEU A 433 13.34 -18.52 7.32
N ASP A 434 12.41 -18.74 8.25
CA ASP A 434 12.66 -18.74 9.70
C ASP A 434 11.96 -19.93 10.39
N GLY A 435 12.24 -20.15 11.68
CA GLY A 435 11.53 -21.14 12.50
C GLY A 435 10.03 -20.83 12.73
N PRO A 436 9.39 -21.53 13.68
CA PRO A 436 7.95 -21.43 13.94
C PRO A 436 7.45 -20.02 14.23
N GLN A 437 6.27 -19.65 13.75
CA GLN A 437 5.69 -18.30 13.89
C GLN A 437 4.91 -18.14 15.20
N LEU A 438 5.62 -18.04 16.32
CA LEU A 438 5.03 -18.05 17.67
C LEU A 438 4.86 -16.65 18.28
N ALA A 439 3.85 -16.50 19.13
CA ALA A 439 3.57 -15.31 19.93
C ALA A 439 4.75 -14.86 20.80
N SER A 440 5.61 -15.81 21.21
CA SER A 440 6.79 -15.55 22.04
C SER A 440 8.03 -15.13 21.24
N ARG A 441 8.02 -15.28 19.91
CA ARG A 441 9.17 -15.00 19.05
C ARG A 441 9.16 -13.57 18.52
N TRP A 442 10.28 -13.21 17.90
CA TRP A 442 10.53 -11.85 17.45
C TRP A 442 9.46 -11.36 16.46
N THR A 443 8.98 -12.21 15.55
CA THR A 443 7.98 -11.86 14.54
C THR A 443 6.71 -11.29 15.15
N ALA A 444 6.19 -11.92 16.22
CA ALA A 444 5.03 -11.43 16.95
C ALA A 444 5.23 -10.04 17.56
N ARG A 445 6.43 -9.75 18.07
CA ARG A 445 6.75 -8.44 18.66
C ARG A 445 6.70 -7.33 17.63
N TYR A 446 7.34 -7.52 16.47
CA TYR A 446 7.38 -6.49 15.43
C TYR A 446 6.07 -6.41 14.62
N ALA A 447 5.36 -7.52 14.43
CA ALA A 447 4.00 -7.51 13.89
C ALA A 447 3.06 -6.67 14.78
N SER A 448 3.23 -6.77 16.11
CA SER A 448 2.43 -5.97 17.05
C SER A 448 2.71 -4.47 16.95
N VAL A 449 3.94 -4.06 16.60
CA VAL A 449 4.25 -2.63 16.36
C VAL A 449 3.35 -2.04 15.27
N LEU A 450 3.18 -2.77 14.16
CA LEU A 450 2.35 -2.31 13.03
C LEU A 450 0.84 -2.46 13.30
N ALA A 451 0.47 -3.54 13.98
CA ALA A 451 -0.93 -3.81 14.30
C ALA A 451 -1.49 -2.93 15.40
N ASP A 452 -0.68 -2.51 16.37
CA ASP A 452 -1.13 -1.61 17.42
C ASP A 452 -1.02 -0.13 16.97
N ASP A 453 -0.09 0.20 16.06
CA ASP A 453 0.05 1.53 15.46
C ASP A 453 0.73 1.46 14.07
N PRO A 454 -0.04 1.57 12.96
CA PRO A 454 -1.29 2.35 12.86
C PRO A 454 -2.58 1.51 12.81
N GLY A 455 -2.53 0.22 13.16
CA GLY A 455 -3.71 -0.67 13.05
C GLY A 455 -3.62 -1.66 11.89
N THR A 456 -2.46 -1.85 11.28
CA THR A 456 -2.27 -2.71 10.11
C THR A 456 -2.41 -4.19 10.49
N ALA A 457 -3.20 -4.97 9.76
CA ALA A 457 -3.16 -6.42 9.94
C ALA A 457 -1.83 -6.98 9.42
N VAL A 458 -1.25 -7.97 10.10
CA VAL A 458 0.02 -8.58 9.72
C VAL A 458 -0.15 -10.09 9.60
N LEU A 459 0.18 -10.62 8.42
CA LEU A 459 0.31 -12.06 8.17
C LEU A 459 1.80 -12.39 8.06
N THR A 460 2.25 -13.40 8.79
CA THR A 460 3.57 -14.01 8.63
C THR A 460 3.42 -15.43 8.12
N LEU A 461 4.30 -15.87 7.22
CA LEU A 461 4.32 -17.24 6.70
C LEU A 461 5.76 -17.72 6.51
N THR A 462 6.10 -18.87 7.09
CA THR A 462 7.39 -19.53 6.92
C THR A 462 7.27 -20.92 6.31
N ALA A 463 8.38 -21.46 5.83
CA ALA A 463 8.49 -22.83 5.32
C ALA A 463 8.32 -23.87 6.44
N SER A 464 7.47 -24.88 6.21
CA SER A 464 7.26 -26.00 7.14
C SER A 464 8.57 -26.71 7.45
N GLY A 465 9.42 -26.89 6.44
CA GLY A 465 10.73 -27.51 6.66
C GLY A 465 11.62 -26.72 7.62
N MET A 466 11.52 -25.39 7.68
CA MET A 466 12.24 -24.59 8.68
C MET A 466 11.62 -24.68 10.08
N VAL A 467 10.29 -24.77 10.18
CA VAL A 467 9.57 -25.06 11.43
C VAL A 467 10.05 -26.39 12.02
N GLU A 468 10.16 -27.43 11.19
CA GLU A 468 10.65 -28.75 11.59
C GLU A 468 12.12 -28.73 12.01
N ARG A 469 12.96 -27.92 11.38
CA ARG A 469 14.38 -27.78 11.75
C ARG A 469 14.60 -27.11 13.09
N SER A 470 13.70 -26.21 13.48
CA SER A 470 13.82 -25.45 14.72
C SER A 470 13.59 -26.34 15.94
N ARG A 471 14.65 -26.57 16.71
CA ARG A 471 14.64 -27.37 17.95
C ARG A 471 15.46 -26.66 19.05
N PRO A 472 14.95 -25.53 19.58
CA PRO A 472 15.61 -24.86 20.69
C PRO A 472 15.64 -25.76 21.93
N ILE A 473 16.73 -25.70 22.69
CA ILE A 473 16.92 -26.51 23.91
C ILE A 473 15.80 -26.20 24.91
N GLY A 474 15.13 -27.25 25.40
CA GLY A 474 14.10 -27.13 26.43
C GLY A 474 12.71 -26.72 25.92
N ALA A 475 12.52 -26.56 24.60
CA ALA A 475 11.22 -26.29 24.00
C ALA A 475 10.71 -27.50 23.19
N PRO A 476 9.39 -27.79 23.21
CA PRO A 476 8.83 -28.82 22.36
C PRO A 476 8.89 -28.43 20.88
N PRO A 477 8.89 -29.41 19.94
CA PRO A 477 8.64 -29.16 18.53
C PRO A 477 7.34 -28.39 18.31
N SER A 478 7.32 -27.52 17.30
CA SER A 478 6.13 -26.79 16.87
C SER A 478 5.77 -27.15 15.43
N SER A 479 4.52 -26.91 15.05
CA SER A 479 4.01 -26.97 13.68
C SER A 479 3.41 -25.64 13.21
N VAL A 480 3.67 -24.54 13.93
CA VAL A 480 3.13 -23.22 13.62
C VAL A 480 3.88 -22.59 12.44
N VAL A 481 3.29 -22.65 11.25
CA VAL A 481 3.87 -22.16 9.99
C VAL A 481 3.52 -20.71 9.70
N ALA A 482 2.44 -20.20 10.29
CA ALA A 482 1.99 -18.83 10.08
C ALA A 482 1.47 -18.20 11.37
N MET A 483 1.45 -16.87 11.40
CA MET A 483 0.82 -16.09 12.46
C MET A 483 0.12 -14.89 11.85
N TRP A 484 -1.09 -14.64 12.34
CA TRP A 484 -1.87 -13.45 12.07
C TRP A 484 -1.91 -12.54 13.30
N LYS A 485 -1.81 -11.23 13.11
CA LYS A 485 -2.01 -10.22 14.16
C LYS A 485 -2.80 -9.04 13.60
N ASP A 486 -3.91 -8.69 14.23
CA ASP A 486 -4.72 -7.52 13.88
C ASP A 486 -5.09 -6.70 15.13
N PRO A 487 -5.45 -5.41 14.98
CA PRO A 487 -5.81 -4.54 16.12
C PRO A 487 -7.10 -4.94 16.84
N THR A 488 -7.94 -5.79 16.25
CA THR A 488 -9.31 -6.06 16.71
C THR A 488 -9.41 -7.36 17.51
N ARG A 489 -8.89 -8.46 16.95
CA ARG A 489 -8.92 -9.81 17.54
C ARG A 489 -7.58 -10.24 18.12
N GLY A 490 -6.53 -9.44 17.96
CA GLY A 490 -5.21 -9.72 18.51
C GLY A 490 -4.43 -10.73 17.67
N LEU A 491 -3.68 -11.60 18.35
CA LEU A 491 -2.74 -12.54 17.73
C LEU A 491 -3.35 -13.94 17.61
N ARG A 492 -3.12 -14.60 16.47
CA ARG A 492 -3.48 -15.99 16.20
C ARG A 492 -2.31 -16.74 15.58
N GLU A 493 -1.86 -17.79 16.24
CA GLU A 493 -0.92 -18.78 15.70
C GLU A 493 -1.68 -19.76 14.78
N ILE A 494 -1.09 -20.11 13.64
CA ILE A 494 -1.68 -20.97 12.62
C ILE A 494 -0.75 -22.17 12.40
N SER A 495 -1.18 -23.33 12.89
CA SER A 495 -0.49 -24.60 12.74
C SER A 495 -0.77 -25.26 11.40
N LEU A 496 0.19 -26.08 10.94
CA LEU A 496 0.00 -27.07 9.90
C LEU A 496 -0.20 -28.45 10.56
N ASP A 497 -1.31 -29.11 10.29
CA ASP A 497 -1.62 -30.41 10.86
C ASP A 497 -0.79 -31.54 10.22
N PRO A 498 -0.54 -32.65 10.93
CA PRO A 498 0.13 -33.80 10.35
C PRO A 498 -0.57 -34.29 9.07
N GLY A 499 0.16 -34.33 7.95
CA GLY A 499 -0.35 -34.74 6.64
C GLY A 499 -1.01 -33.62 5.82
N ALA A 500 -1.23 -32.44 6.40
CA ALA A 500 -1.61 -31.25 5.65
C ALA A 500 -0.43 -30.71 4.83
N HIS A 501 -0.76 -30.09 3.70
CA HIS A 501 0.20 -29.51 2.75
C HIS A 501 0.00 -27.99 2.60
N GLY A 502 -1.10 -27.46 3.13
CA GLY A 502 -1.41 -26.03 3.12
C GLY A 502 -2.53 -25.71 4.09
N VAL A 503 -2.86 -24.43 4.17
CA VAL A 503 -3.93 -23.91 5.03
C VAL A 503 -4.74 -22.88 4.24
N VAL A 504 -6.07 -23.04 4.17
CA VAL A 504 -6.96 -21.95 3.73
C VAL A 504 -7.28 -21.07 4.92
N MET A 505 -7.00 -19.78 4.78
CA MET A 505 -7.38 -18.74 5.74
C MET A 505 -8.44 -17.84 5.11
N SER A 506 -9.65 -17.84 5.65
CA SER A 506 -10.70 -16.92 5.26
C SER A 506 -10.56 -15.62 6.06
N VAL A 507 -10.39 -14.50 5.37
CA VAL A 507 -10.23 -13.16 5.93
C VAL A 507 -11.50 -12.37 5.67
N ALA A 508 -12.07 -11.74 6.70
CA ALA A 508 -13.23 -10.86 6.56
C ALA A 508 -12.82 -9.39 6.54
N HIS A 509 -13.44 -8.64 5.64
CA HIS A 509 -13.37 -7.19 5.57
C HIS A 509 -14.24 -6.60 6.68
N THR A 510 -13.71 -5.62 7.40
CA THR A 510 -14.46 -4.84 8.40
C THR A 510 -14.27 -3.35 8.11
N ARG A 511 -15.12 -2.50 8.69
CA ARG A 511 -14.86 -1.06 8.66
C ARG A 511 -13.90 -0.70 9.79
N ALA A 512 -12.87 0.07 9.46
CA ALA A 512 -11.93 0.64 10.43
C ALA A 512 -12.12 2.15 10.53
N ARG A 513 -11.91 2.66 11.73
CA ARG A 513 -12.11 4.08 12.06
C ARG A 513 -10.84 4.89 11.86
N ARG A 514 -10.90 5.94 11.05
CA ARG A 514 -9.86 6.98 10.98
C ARG A 514 -10.16 8.11 11.96
N ARG A 515 -9.11 8.58 12.64
CA ARG A 515 -9.11 9.72 13.56
C ARG A 515 -8.06 10.72 13.10
N CYS A 516 -8.32 12.00 13.32
CA CYS A 516 -7.33 13.04 13.14
C CYS A 516 -7.40 14.01 14.33
N ALA A 517 -6.23 14.50 14.74
CA ALA A 517 -6.04 15.37 15.89
C ALA A 517 -6.31 16.84 15.56
N ASP A 518 -6.62 17.16 14.31
CA ASP A 518 -6.98 18.51 13.84
C ASP A 518 -8.42 18.92 14.20
N GLY A 519 -9.14 18.10 14.96
CA GLY A 519 -10.49 18.38 15.46
C GLY A 519 -11.63 17.94 14.54
N ARG A 520 -11.36 17.42 13.33
CA ARG A 520 -12.42 16.77 12.54
C ARG A 520 -12.89 15.48 13.23
N THR A 521 -14.16 15.14 13.08
CA THR A 521 -14.76 13.96 13.71
C THR A 521 -14.22 12.66 13.10
N PRO A 522 -14.17 11.55 13.87
CA PRO A 522 -13.76 10.27 13.32
C PRO A 522 -14.74 9.76 12.25
N VAL A 523 -14.21 9.05 11.25
CA VAL A 523 -14.99 8.45 10.16
C VAL A 523 -14.65 6.96 9.98
N ASP A 524 -15.65 6.14 9.64
CA ASP A 524 -15.51 4.70 9.47
C ASP A 524 -15.33 4.33 7.97
N ASN A 525 -14.24 4.83 7.38
CA ASN A 525 -13.94 4.75 5.94
C ASN A 525 -12.57 4.14 5.59
N ALA A 526 -11.96 3.41 6.53
CA ALA A 526 -10.80 2.56 6.26
C ALA A 526 -11.18 1.08 6.23
N THR A 527 -10.36 0.26 5.57
CA THR A 527 -10.57 -1.18 5.47
C THR A 527 -9.86 -1.92 6.61
N GLY A 528 -10.66 -2.64 7.38
CA GLY A 528 -10.30 -3.58 8.44
C GLY A 528 -10.19 -5.01 7.92
N LEU A 529 -9.30 -5.81 8.52
CA LEU A 529 -9.19 -7.23 8.22
C LEU A 529 -9.13 -8.02 9.51
N VAL A 530 -9.88 -9.12 9.56
CA VAL A 530 -9.85 -10.10 10.65
C VAL A 530 -9.91 -11.51 10.07
N VAL A 531 -9.23 -12.47 10.71
CA VAL A 531 -9.40 -13.88 10.32
C VAL A 531 -10.76 -14.38 10.76
N ALA A 532 -11.55 -14.85 9.79
CA ALA A 532 -12.86 -15.46 10.00
C ALA A 532 -12.77 -16.98 10.17
N GLY A 533 -11.89 -17.65 9.42
CA GLY A 533 -11.76 -19.11 9.41
C GLY A 533 -10.36 -19.58 9.03
N VAL A 534 -10.00 -20.79 9.47
CA VAL A 534 -8.73 -21.46 9.14
C VAL A 534 -9.02 -22.94 8.94
N HIS A 535 -8.67 -23.49 7.78
CA HIS A 535 -8.94 -24.86 7.37
C HIS A 535 -7.65 -25.50 6.87
N GLN A 536 -7.38 -26.73 7.33
CA GLN A 536 -6.22 -27.50 6.90
C GLN A 536 -6.50 -28.13 5.53
N VAL A 537 -5.52 -28.13 4.65
CA VAL A 537 -5.67 -28.67 3.29
C VAL A 537 -4.72 -29.83 3.09
N THR A 538 -5.27 -30.93 2.60
CA THR A 538 -4.49 -32.08 2.14
C THR A 538 -4.54 -32.14 0.62
N ALA A 539 -3.46 -32.58 -0.01
CA ALA A 539 -3.44 -32.80 -1.44
C ALA A 539 -4.37 -33.96 -1.81
N VAL A 540 -5.31 -33.74 -2.72
CA VAL A 540 -6.24 -34.77 -3.22
C VAL A 540 -5.82 -35.24 -4.61
N ALA A 541 -6.38 -36.36 -5.10
CA ALA A 541 -6.17 -36.75 -6.50
C ALA A 541 -6.71 -35.64 -7.42
N GLY A 542 -5.96 -35.26 -8.46
CA GLY A 542 -6.41 -34.23 -9.40
C GLY A 542 -7.72 -34.64 -10.08
N ASP A 543 -8.53 -33.66 -10.48
CA ASP A 543 -9.78 -33.88 -11.23
C ASP A 543 -9.52 -33.77 -12.74
N PRO A 544 -9.34 -34.88 -13.47
CA PRO A 544 -9.11 -34.85 -14.92
C PRO A 544 -10.33 -34.37 -15.73
N GLY A 545 -11.51 -34.27 -15.11
CA GLY A 545 -12.75 -33.80 -15.74
C GLY A 545 -13.02 -32.31 -15.59
N ARG A 546 -12.25 -31.59 -14.75
CA ARG A 546 -12.45 -30.15 -14.54
C ARG A 546 -12.09 -29.39 -15.81
N VAL A 547 -13.11 -28.80 -16.45
CA VAL A 547 -12.92 -27.92 -17.60
C VAL A 547 -12.04 -26.74 -17.15
N PRO A 548 -10.85 -26.54 -17.73
CA PRO A 548 -10.02 -25.39 -17.40
C PRO A 548 -10.81 -24.10 -17.61
N GLY A 549 -10.62 -23.13 -16.71
CA GLY A 549 -11.02 -21.75 -17.01
C GLY A 549 -10.36 -21.27 -18.32
N PRO A 550 -10.90 -20.23 -18.97
CA PRO A 550 -10.32 -19.69 -20.20
C PRO A 550 -8.81 -19.45 -20.03
N ARG A 551 -8.03 -19.81 -21.06
CA ARG A 551 -6.57 -19.64 -21.08
C ARG A 551 -6.23 -18.17 -20.83
N GLY A 552 -5.59 -17.88 -19.69
CA GLY A 552 -5.05 -16.56 -19.39
C GLY A 552 -3.96 -16.19 -20.40
N VAL A 553 -3.99 -14.96 -20.87
CA VAL A 553 -2.96 -14.38 -21.73
C VAL A 553 -1.71 -14.20 -20.87
N THR A 554 -0.62 -14.86 -21.24
CA THR A 554 0.64 -14.99 -20.48
C THR A 554 1.57 -13.79 -20.66
N GLY A 555 1.03 -12.56 -20.67
CA GLY A 555 1.84 -11.34 -20.85
C GLY A 555 1.21 -10.08 -20.27
N ALA A 556 2.07 -9.14 -19.85
CA ALA A 556 1.65 -7.82 -19.37
C ALA A 556 1.32 -6.91 -20.57
N ALA A 557 0.03 -6.63 -20.79
CA ALA A 557 -0.41 -5.68 -21.83
C ALA A 557 -0.09 -4.22 -21.49
N LEU A 558 0.00 -3.92 -20.20
CA LEU A 558 0.37 -2.62 -19.63
C LEU A 558 1.42 -2.86 -18.55
N THR A 559 2.37 -1.94 -18.42
CA THR A 559 3.27 -1.93 -17.27
C THR A 559 2.48 -1.63 -15.98
N PRO A 560 3.02 -1.96 -14.79
CA PRO A 560 2.29 -1.73 -13.54
C PRO A 560 1.88 -0.26 -13.28
N PRO A 561 2.73 0.75 -13.56
CA PRO A 561 2.31 2.15 -13.51
C PRO A 561 1.20 2.48 -14.52
N GLU A 562 1.23 1.92 -15.73
CA GLU A 562 0.20 2.16 -16.75
C GLU A 562 -1.15 1.54 -16.35
N LEU A 563 -1.16 0.33 -15.79
CA LEU A 563 -2.39 -0.27 -15.24
C LEU A 563 -2.97 0.60 -14.11
N THR A 564 -2.10 1.14 -13.26
CA THR A 564 -2.50 2.07 -12.18
C THR A 564 -3.15 3.33 -12.76
N ILE A 565 -2.58 3.91 -13.82
CA ILE A 565 -3.12 5.11 -14.49
C ILE A 565 -4.50 4.80 -15.11
N VAL A 566 -4.63 3.69 -15.84
CA VAL A 566 -5.93 3.29 -16.43
C VAL A 566 -6.97 3.06 -15.33
N THR A 567 -6.58 2.44 -14.22
CA THR A 567 -7.49 2.20 -13.09
C THR A 567 -7.95 3.51 -12.45
N ALA A 568 -7.05 4.46 -12.21
CA ALA A 568 -7.39 5.76 -11.64
C ALA A 568 -8.37 6.55 -12.54
N TRP A 569 -8.14 6.57 -13.86
CA TRP A 569 -9.03 7.25 -14.80
C TRP A 569 -10.37 6.53 -14.99
N ALA A 570 -10.39 5.19 -14.97
CA ALA A 570 -11.62 4.42 -15.04
C ALA A 570 -12.51 4.64 -13.81
N GLU A 571 -11.92 4.72 -12.62
CA GLU A 571 -12.67 5.03 -11.39
C GLU A 571 -13.19 6.46 -11.37
N ALA A 572 -12.38 7.44 -11.79
CA ALA A 572 -12.82 8.83 -11.91
C ALA A 572 -14.00 8.96 -12.90
N ALA A 573 -13.97 8.23 -14.01
CA ALA A 573 -15.06 8.21 -14.98
C ALA A 573 -16.32 7.52 -14.41
N ALA A 574 -16.17 6.36 -13.76
CA ALA A 574 -17.27 5.66 -13.10
C ALA A 574 -17.92 6.51 -11.99
N GLU A 575 -17.13 7.29 -11.26
CA GLU A 575 -17.63 8.20 -10.25
C GLU A 575 -18.42 9.38 -10.85
N ALA A 576 -17.87 10.00 -11.90
CA ALA A 576 -18.56 11.07 -12.59
C ALA A 576 -19.88 10.59 -13.24
N LEU A 577 -19.92 9.36 -13.76
CA LEU A 577 -21.15 8.76 -14.31
C LEU A 577 -22.24 8.61 -13.25
N GLU A 578 -21.89 8.24 -12.02
CA GLU A 578 -22.87 8.09 -10.95
C GLU A 578 -23.43 9.43 -10.43
N HIS A 579 -22.55 10.43 -10.25
CA HIS A 579 -22.91 11.65 -9.51
C HIS A 579 -23.15 12.87 -10.38
N THR A 580 -22.47 12.98 -11.53
CA THR A 580 -22.55 14.18 -12.38
C THR A 580 -22.28 13.84 -13.86
N PRO A 581 -23.23 13.15 -14.55
CA PRO A 581 -23.04 12.66 -15.91
C PRO A 581 -22.57 13.72 -16.93
N ASP A 582 -22.92 14.99 -16.72
CA ASP A 582 -22.51 16.12 -17.56
C ASP A 582 -20.99 16.39 -17.50
N ARG A 583 -20.32 16.00 -16.41
CA ARG A 583 -18.86 16.20 -16.21
C ARG A 583 -18.00 15.07 -16.78
N VAL A 584 -18.60 13.94 -17.17
CA VAL A 584 -17.88 12.75 -17.67
C VAL A 584 -17.02 13.09 -18.89
N ALA A 585 -17.52 13.90 -19.82
CA ALA A 585 -16.77 14.30 -21.01
C ALA A 585 -15.46 15.03 -20.67
N ALA A 586 -15.47 15.88 -19.63
CA ALA A 586 -14.28 16.58 -19.18
C ALA A 586 -13.27 15.64 -18.49
N VAL A 587 -13.75 14.64 -17.75
CA VAL A 587 -12.89 13.58 -17.16
C VAL A 587 -12.19 12.79 -18.26
N LEU A 588 -12.94 12.33 -19.27
CA LEU A 588 -12.37 11.59 -20.39
C LEU A 588 -11.40 12.43 -21.23
N ALA A 589 -11.67 13.73 -21.39
CA ALA A 589 -10.76 14.64 -22.09
C ALA A 589 -9.41 14.78 -21.37
N ASP A 590 -9.40 14.85 -20.04
CA ASP A 590 -8.16 14.89 -19.26
C ASP A 590 -7.38 13.57 -19.28
N ALA A 591 -8.10 12.45 -19.38
CA ALA A 591 -7.49 11.13 -19.50
C ALA A 591 -6.75 10.96 -20.84
N ARG A 592 -7.32 11.47 -21.94
CA ARG A 592 -6.78 11.30 -23.30
C ARG A 592 -5.34 11.87 -23.47
N PRO A 593 -4.56 11.34 -24.43
CA PRO A 593 -3.25 11.90 -24.79
C PRO A 593 -3.33 13.38 -25.18
N GLY A 594 -2.29 14.15 -24.88
CA GLY A 594 -2.20 15.58 -25.21
C GLY A 594 -2.90 16.52 -24.22
N ALA A 595 -3.48 15.99 -23.14
CA ALA A 595 -4.10 16.81 -22.10
C ALA A 595 -3.05 17.76 -21.46
N PRO A 596 -3.32 19.09 -21.42
CA PRO A 596 -2.30 20.10 -21.10
C PRO A 596 -1.73 19.96 -19.68
N TRP A 597 -2.54 19.50 -18.73
CA TRP A 597 -2.16 19.35 -17.33
C TRP A 597 -0.92 18.44 -17.12
N ARG A 598 -0.68 17.46 -18.01
CA ARG A 598 0.52 16.61 -17.92
C ARG A 598 1.79 17.44 -18.11
N ARG A 599 1.78 18.37 -19.06
CA ARG A 599 2.91 19.28 -19.29
C ARG A 599 3.13 20.19 -18.10
N ASP A 600 2.04 20.71 -17.53
CA ASP A 600 2.08 21.63 -16.38
C ASP A 600 2.68 20.94 -15.15
N LEU A 601 2.43 19.63 -14.97
CA LEU A 601 3.05 18.80 -13.94
C LEU A 601 4.37 18.12 -14.35
N GLY A 602 4.90 18.41 -15.54
CA GLY A 602 6.16 17.83 -16.03
C GLY A 602 6.12 16.31 -16.29
N LEU A 603 4.94 15.76 -16.55
CA LEU A 603 4.73 14.35 -16.84
C LEU A 603 4.87 14.04 -18.34
N PRO A 604 5.38 12.84 -18.71
CA PRO A 604 5.44 12.42 -20.11
C PRO A 604 4.05 12.08 -20.65
N GLU A 605 3.89 12.20 -21.96
CA GLU A 605 2.70 11.69 -22.66
C GLU A 605 2.54 10.17 -22.47
N PRO A 606 1.31 9.64 -22.53
CA PRO A 606 1.06 8.21 -22.54
C PRO A 606 1.86 7.46 -23.61
N THR A 607 2.33 6.25 -23.29
CA THR A 607 2.86 5.33 -24.30
C THR A 607 1.74 4.94 -25.27
N ALA A 608 2.09 4.33 -26.41
CA ALA A 608 1.07 3.86 -27.36
C ALA A 608 0.07 2.89 -26.71
N ALA A 609 0.55 1.94 -25.89
CA ALA A 609 -0.32 0.98 -25.20
C ALA A 609 -1.25 1.67 -24.19
N LEU A 610 -0.73 2.60 -23.38
CA LEU A 610 -1.53 3.37 -22.44
C LEU A 610 -2.54 4.29 -23.14
N ALA A 611 -2.15 4.95 -24.24
CA ALA A 611 -3.02 5.79 -25.04
C ALA A 611 -4.20 4.99 -25.62
N THR A 612 -3.93 3.78 -26.14
CA THR A 612 -4.95 2.85 -26.62
C THR A 612 -5.90 2.45 -25.50
N ALA A 613 -5.38 2.07 -24.33
CA ALA A 613 -6.19 1.70 -23.17
C ALA A 613 -7.09 2.85 -22.69
N LEU A 614 -6.56 4.07 -22.56
CA LEU A 614 -7.33 5.24 -22.12
C LEU A 614 -8.41 5.64 -23.15
N THR A 615 -8.09 5.51 -24.45
CA THR A 615 -9.07 5.72 -25.52
C THR A 615 -10.19 4.68 -25.45
N ALA A 616 -9.87 3.41 -25.20
CA ALA A 616 -10.85 2.35 -25.05
C ALA A 616 -11.81 2.59 -23.87
N VAL A 617 -11.30 3.08 -22.73
CA VAL A 617 -12.16 3.50 -21.61
C VAL A 617 -13.14 4.59 -22.08
N ALA A 618 -12.62 5.64 -22.74
CA ALA A 618 -13.44 6.77 -23.19
C ALA A 618 -14.51 6.35 -24.20
N ASP A 619 -14.13 5.60 -25.24
CA ASP A 619 -15.05 5.17 -26.29
C ASP A 619 -16.13 4.23 -25.76
N THR A 620 -15.79 3.38 -24.78
CA THR A 620 -16.77 2.49 -24.12
C THR A 620 -17.78 3.30 -23.30
N VAL A 621 -17.30 4.30 -22.54
CA VAL A 621 -18.18 5.19 -21.77
C VAL A 621 -19.08 6.00 -22.71
N ASP A 622 -18.55 6.57 -23.78
CA ASP A 622 -19.33 7.36 -24.73
C ASP A 622 -20.36 6.50 -25.50
N GLY A 623 -20.03 5.25 -25.82
CA GLY A 623 -20.96 4.28 -26.43
C GLY A 623 -22.17 3.93 -25.55
N GLY A 624 -22.05 4.06 -24.23
CA GLY A 624 -23.15 3.87 -23.27
C GLY A 624 -24.00 5.12 -23.01
N ARG A 625 -23.67 6.27 -23.62
CA ARG A 625 -24.31 7.58 -23.38
C ARG A 625 -25.38 8.11 -24.37
N PRO A 626 -25.94 7.38 -25.36
CA PRO A 626 -26.90 7.97 -26.31
C PRO A 626 -28.09 8.72 -25.70
N ASP A 627 -28.58 8.36 -24.51
CA ASP A 627 -29.75 8.97 -23.84
C ASP A 627 -29.48 9.34 -22.36
N GLY A 628 -28.37 10.03 -22.06
CA GLY A 628 -28.06 10.48 -20.68
C GLY A 628 -27.34 9.43 -19.80
N GLY A 629 -26.73 8.44 -20.45
CA GLY A 629 -25.93 7.30 -19.94
C GLY A 629 -25.80 7.10 -18.43
N THR A 630 -26.35 6.00 -17.95
CA THR A 630 -26.15 5.47 -16.59
C THR A 630 -25.04 4.42 -16.57
N ASP A 631 -24.51 4.11 -15.38
CA ASP A 631 -23.54 3.01 -15.20
C ASP A 631 -24.03 1.68 -15.82
N ASP A 632 -25.34 1.40 -15.73
CA ASP A 632 -25.95 0.18 -16.27
C ASP A 632 -25.89 0.13 -17.81
N ALA A 633 -25.99 1.28 -18.49
CA ALA A 633 -25.86 1.35 -19.94
C ALA A 633 -24.43 1.04 -20.39
N VAL A 634 -23.42 1.58 -19.68
CA VAL A 634 -22.01 1.27 -19.96
C VAL A 634 -21.69 -0.19 -19.65
N LEU A 635 -22.22 -0.74 -18.54
CA LEU A 635 -22.10 -2.17 -18.23
C LEU A 635 -22.74 -3.05 -19.32
N ALA A 636 -23.87 -2.65 -19.90
CA ALA A 636 -24.48 -3.37 -21.01
C ALA A 636 -23.60 -3.36 -22.27
N VAL A 637 -22.94 -2.25 -22.61
CA VAL A 637 -21.93 -2.20 -23.68
C VAL A 637 -20.79 -3.18 -23.40
N LEU A 638 -20.28 -3.15 -22.17
CA LEU A 638 -19.19 -4.01 -21.71
C LEU A 638 -19.52 -5.52 -21.76
N GLN A 639 -20.79 -5.90 -21.66
CA GLN A 639 -21.23 -7.31 -21.77
C GLN A 639 -21.12 -7.85 -23.20
N HIS A 640 -21.22 -6.98 -24.20
CA HIS A 640 -21.18 -7.34 -25.62
C HIS A 640 -19.80 -7.12 -26.25
N ALA A 641 -18.81 -6.67 -25.46
CA ALA A 641 -17.45 -6.48 -25.94
C ALA A 641 -16.81 -7.83 -26.32
N PRO A 642 -16.21 -7.97 -27.51
CA PRO A 642 -15.58 -9.21 -27.94
C PRO A 642 -14.40 -9.57 -27.02
N ALA A 643 -14.27 -10.87 -26.70
CA ALA A 643 -13.18 -11.38 -25.87
C ALA A 643 -11.82 -11.36 -26.60
N ASP A 644 -11.84 -11.41 -27.94
CA ASP A 644 -10.66 -11.43 -28.81
C ASP A 644 -10.39 -10.01 -29.35
N GLY A 645 -9.77 -9.17 -28.51
CA GLY A 645 -9.39 -7.79 -28.83
C GLY A 645 -7.91 -7.51 -28.58
N ASP A 646 -7.46 -6.30 -28.95
CA ASP A 646 -6.12 -5.79 -28.60
C ASP A 646 -5.93 -5.83 -27.07
N ALA A 647 -4.80 -6.36 -26.58
CA ALA A 647 -4.63 -6.69 -25.17
C ALA A 647 -4.78 -5.47 -24.22
N PRO A 648 -4.26 -4.27 -24.54
CA PRO A 648 -4.52 -3.06 -23.76
C PRO A 648 -6.00 -2.66 -23.72
N VAL A 649 -6.75 -2.89 -24.81
CA VAL A 649 -8.19 -2.62 -24.88
C VAL A 649 -8.94 -3.57 -23.95
N SER A 650 -8.70 -4.88 -24.08
CA SER A 650 -9.34 -5.90 -23.24
C SER A 650 -9.09 -5.66 -21.75
N LEU A 651 -7.86 -5.30 -21.38
CA LEU A 651 -7.50 -4.96 -20.01
C LEU A 651 -8.21 -3.69 -19.54
N ALA A 652 -8.24 -2.63 -20.35
CA ALA A 652 -8.92 -1.37 -20.03
C ALA A 652 -10.44 -1.57 -19.81
N THR A 653 -11.08 -2.34 -20.69
CA THR A 653 -12.50 -2.73 -20.60
C THR A 653 -12.78 -3.52 -19.32
N ALA A 654 -11.90 -4.46 -18.94
CA ALA A 654 -12.02 -5.21 -17.70
C ALA A 654 -11.86 -4.32 -16.45
N VAL A 655 -10.90 -3.39 -16.48
CA VAL A 655 -10.68 -2.40 -15.42
C VAL A 655 -11.92 -1.51 -15.23
N LEU A 656 -12.47 -0.95 -16.33
CA LEU A 656 -13.68 -0.13 -16.29
C LEU A 656 -14.89 -0.91 -15.76
N ARG A 657 -15.07 -2.16 -16.21
CA ARG A 657 -16.13 -3.04 -15.70
C ARG A 657 -16.01 -3.21 -14.18
N SER A 658 -14.81 -3.49 -13.68
CA SER A 658 -14.57 -3.68 -12.24
C SER A 658 -14.86 -2.40 -11.44
N ALA A 659 -14.50 -1.22 -11.96
CA ALA A 659 -14.82 0.06 -11.33
C ALA A 659 -16.35 0.27 -11.22
N LEU A 660 -17.09 0.08 -12.30
CA LEU A 660 -18.56 0.23 -12.33
C LEU A 660 -19.27 -0.79 -11.42
N GLU A 661 -18.85 -2.06 -11.45
CA GLU A 661 -19.38 -3.11 -10.57
C GLU A 661 -19.10 -2.82 -9.10
N SER A 662 -17.90 -2.36 -8.75
CA SER A 662 -17.56 -1.97 -7.38
C SER A 662 -18.50 -0.88 -6.85
N ARG A 663 -18.78 0.15 -7.65
CA ARG A 663 -19.71 1.22 -7.26
C ARG A 663 -21.14 0.72 -7.10
N ARG A 664 -21.60 -0.16 -8.00
CA ARG A 664 -22.91 -0.81 -7.89
C ARG A 664 -23.06 -1.59 -6.58
N ASP A 665 -22.02 -2.33 -6.18
CA ASP A 665 -22.01 -3.06 -4.92
C ASP A 665 -22.00 -2.13 -3.70
N GLN A 666 -21.21 -1.06 -3.75
CA GLN A 666 -21.20 -0.05 -2.69
C GLN A 666 -22.58 0.62 -2.51
N ARG A 667 -23.28 0.94 -3.60
CA ARG A 667 -24.67 1.45 -3.56
C ARG A 667 -25.63 0.45 -2.92
N ALA A 668 -25.52 -0.84 -3.25
CA ALA A 668 -26.36 -1.88 -2.67
C ALA A 668 -26.16 -1.98 -1.15
N VAL A 669 -24.90 -1.98 -0.69
CA VAL A 669 -24.56 -2.02 0.75
C VAL A 669 -25.08 -0.78 1.48
N ARG A 670 -24.93 0.42 0.90
CA ARG A 670 -25.44 1.67 1.47
C ARG A 670 -26.97 1.66 1.59
N SER A 671 -27.66 1.18 0.55
CA SER A 671 -29.13 1.08 0.53
C SER A 671 -29.65 0.13 1.62
N ALA A 672 -29.01 -1.04 1.77
CA ALA A 672 -29.34 -2.00 2.83
C ALA A 672 -29.08 -1.42 4.24
N SER A 673 -28.00 -0.65 4.41
CA SER A 673 -27.67 -0.01 5.69
C SER A 673 -28.68 1.08 6.09
N ARG A 674 -29.16 1.87 5.12
CA ARG A 674 -30.21 2.90 5.37
C ARG A 674 -31.54 2.27 5.77
N LEU A 675 -31.90 1.12 5.19
CA LEU A 675 -33.12 0.38 5.54
C LEU A 675 -33.05 -0.24 6.95
N ASN A 676 -31.88 -0.75 7.36
CA ASN A 676 -31.69 -1.34 8.69
C ASN A 676 -31.43 -0.31 9.80
N GLY A 677 -30.95 0.89 9.47
CA GLY A 677 -30.68 1.98 10.43
C GLY A 677 -31.91 2.76 10.88
N GLY A 678 -33.06 2.63 10.22
CA GLY A 678 -34.30 3.32 10.57
C GLY A 678 -35.01 2.82 11.85
N GLY A 679 -34.46 1.80 12.53
CA GLY A 679 -35.07 1.15 13.70
C GLY A 679 -34.56 1.59 15.07
N VAL A 680 -33.52 2.44 15.16
CA VAL A 680 -32.93 2.83 16.46
C VAL A 680 -32.84 4.36 16.57
N ALA A 681 -34.02 4.99 16.61
CA ALA A 681 -34.19 6.34 17.13
C ALA A 681 -35.59 6.47 17.75
N ARG A 682 -35.74 5.97 18.98
CA ARG A 682 -36.69 6.45 19.99
C ARG A 682 -36.07 6.32 21.37
#